data_AF-A0AAD9PZ25-F1
#
_entry.id   AF-A0AAD9PZ25-F1
#
_cell.length_a   1.000
_cell.length_b   1.000
_cell.length_c   1.000
_cell.angle_alpha   90.00
_cell.angle_beta   90.00
_cell.angle_gamma   90.00
#
_symmetry.space_group_name_H-M   'P 1'
#
loop_
_entity.id
_entity.type
_entity.pdbx_description
1 polymer ?
#
loop_
_entity_poly.entity_id
_entity_poly.type
_entity_poly.pdbx_seq_one_letter_code
_entity_poly.pdbx_strand_id
1 'polypeptide(L)'
;MRTDTILIAILVIYTTKTSGKQTKRFLDCEKSHCVLIKPSMSIFESKNQTVPIQRILCQIKMNQTGSKCVVDIHAVLTAVQTSQDTMLYFRAMCLTPVNITFHNSQNDTKKNVISYLDLRGHCSISTSDMSKWGSATDFRVFYMLDNAVLLNDNSVQMSNWPIPGLENIGSLLFSKVKHKKIPEVFKKYSWPRMAEISFANLQLSSIPKELKTTMPLLQSLELSNNNLTKPPDFPWCNNTLNLPRGLSRKPTFNDHYEVGTIVSPKIYRRFFDLSFNMIEDLSAHEFHGRLNKLNLKGNRLKSIGRDSFRRLKGVQMIDLSHNNLQHLPSQLFRQLKDLLQLRLNFNQISNIPKVIFKSQKQIKRIDLDHNKVTFIPKGLFSELTKMEVLHLENNQIITIDEEAFAIDSSLLREIHLQNNKITRVSQSLLLLRHARHIDLSFNRLTFQDLDKTIAELDVGTFAYQHQETASSPQFRLPESVNQMNFAHNDFTTIDIARMSQSRRNMFELFLRVYEIDMTGNPLLCDGKLLGFVRWLRYWMQNNTGLRVVRPKQFSTWKCATPVEIKDKPILSVAENQFISNRNLSDCPKECTCHVRSLHGTVIVDCKKKDLLTMPRSVPDGQTELFLQSNKIEEIPSYSYLENVTALYLSHNNIERLNEKTIDRLKRIEILFIDSNKLTTLPRNIENVSFTKISLQHNFFRCDCKTKWMKQWLLREEAHVDNIENILCHSDHVKGKAISRLPDEEFVCLVGENDKSGNPVESPAFKITAYTLGGLLFVFLVAFALGCKFRGEVKVFMYTHFNWHPFDRINDSDPNKIYDAFISFSGSDYEWISNTLCVRLENHDPPYKLCLHHRDFLVGAPIQHNIFNGIEKSKRMIMILSKHFVKSEWCLLEFRAAHQKVLEDRINYLIIILFDDVDMAEVDDEIKLYMRTNTYLSVKNKWFWEKLFYALPQNTNRETDAKDCHRSAHVNSSADEDNDLSSERAQV
;
A
#
# COMPACT_ATOMS: atom_id res chain seq x y z
N MET A 1 9.03 -6.18 -18.21
CA MET A 1 9.98 -6.16 -19.35
C MET A 1 10.25 -4.71 -19.75
N ARG A 2 11.52 -4.35 -19.99
CA ARG A 2 12.08 -3.00 -20.26
C ARG A 2 12.15 -2.05 -19.05
N THR A 3 13.26 -2.11 -18.31
CA THR A 3 13.76 -0.97 -17.50
C THR A 3 15.30 -0.87 -17.44
N ASP A 4 16.05 -1.64 -18.23
CA ASP A 4 17.53 -1.54 -18.21
C ASP A 4 18.14 -0.75 -19.37
N THR A 5 17.32 -0.27 -20.32
CA THR A 5 17.81 0.48 -21.48
C THR A 5 17.83 1.99 -21.23
N ILE A 6 17.09 2.50 -20.24
CA ILE A 6 16.99 3.96 -19.98
C ILE A 6 17.98 4.41 -18.88
N LEU A 7 18.26 3.58 -17.87
CA LEU A 7 19.23 3.93 -16.82
C LEU A 7 20.66 4.12 -17.35
N ILE A 8 20.99 3.55 -18.51
CA ILE A 8 22.32 3.67 -19.11
C ILE A 8 22.40 4.80 -20.14
N ALA A 9 21.27 5.27 -20.68
CA ALA A 9 21.24 6.48 -21.50
C ALA A 9 21.41 7.75 -20.64
N ILE A 10 20.83 7.77 -19.42
CA ILE A 10 20.89 8.94 -18.53
C ILE A 10 22.27 9.10 -17.88
N LEU A 11 22.99 8.00 -17.60
CA LEU A 11 24.36 8.05 -17.08
C LEU A 11 25.41 8.52 -18.12
N VAL A 12 25.08 8.50 -19.41
CA VAL A 12 25.98 8.97 -20.48
C VAL A 12 25.76 10.45 -20.81
N ILE A 13 24.56 11.00 -20.55
CA ILE A 13 24.28 12.43 -20.81
C ILE A 13 24.75 13.31 -19.64
N TYR A 14 24.85 12.79 -18.41
CA TYR A 14 25.36 13.56 -17.25
C TYR A 14 26.88 13.51 -17.00
N THR A 15 27.68 13.11 -18.00
CA THR A 15 29.16 13.22 -17.91
C THR A 15 29.80 14.08 -19.00
N THR A 16 29.06 14.98 -19.67
CA THR A 16 29.69 16.10 -20.40
C THR A 16 29.90 17.32 -19.51
N LYS A 17 30.47 17.11 -18.32
CA LYS A 17 31.11 18.16 -17.51
C LYS A 17 31.94 17.56 -16.37
N THR A 18 32.83 16.61 -16.68
CA THR A 18 33.99 16.35 -15.82
C THR A 18 35.22 16.07 -16.67
N SER A 19 36.32 16.65 -16.23
CA SER A 19 37.60 16.77 -16.87
C SER A 19 38.27 15.42 -17.20
N GLY A 20 38.92 15.38 -18.35
CA GLY A 20 40.07 14.51 -18.66
C GLY A 20 39.86 12.99 -18.63
N LYS A 21 39.27 12.40 -19.68
CA LYS A 21 39.48 10.98 -20.03
C LYS A 21 39.53 10.76 -21.55
N GLN A 22 40.57 10.07 -22.02
CA GLN A 22 40.87 9.78 -23.42
C GLN A 22 39.67 9.18 -24.18
N THR A 23 39.17 9.92 -25.17
CA THR A 23 38.32 9.40 -26.25
C THR A 23 39.14 8.50 -27.17
N LYS A 24 39.28 7.21 -26.83
CA LYS A 24 39.81 6.23 -27.79
C LYS A 24 38.76 6.01 -28.89
N ARG A 25 39.07 6.32 -30.14
CA ARG A 25 38.20 6.06 -31.30
C ARG A 25 38.14 4.54 -31.57
N PHE A 26 37.21 3.85 -30.92
CA PHE A 26 36.87 2.44 -31.21
C PHE A 26 36.01 2.27 -32.47
N LEU A 27 35.43 3.37 -32.94
CA LEU A 27 34.45 3.44 -34.00
C LEU A 27 34.88 4.46 -35.05
N ASP A 28 34.65 4.11 -36.32
CA ASP A 28 34.62 5.05 -37.44
C ASP A 28 33.18 5.26 -37.90
N CYS A 29 32.47 6.18 -37.20
CA CYS A 29 31.06 6.48 -37.40
C CYS A 29 30.77 7.97 -37.12
N GLU A 30 29.93 8.62 -37.92
CA GLU A 30 29.49 10.00 -37.68
C GLU A 30 28.69 10.11 -36.37
N LYS A 31 29.01 11.10 -35.52
CA LYS A 31 28.32 11.44 -34.25
C LYS A 31 28.05 10.23 -33.32
N SER A 32 29.05 9.36 -33.13
CA SER A 32 29.00 8.27 -32.15
C SER A 32 29.77 8.58 -30.86
N HIS A 33 29.27 8.09 -29.73
CA HIS A 33 29.97 8.18 -28.45
C HIS A 33 30.14 6.78 -27.85
N CYS A 34 31.39 6.39 -27.55
CA CYS A 34 31.70 5.16 -26.85
C CYS A 34 32.52 5.46 -25.60
N VAL A 35 32.17 4.79 -24.51
CA VAL A 35 32.89 4.88 -23.23
C VAL A 35 33.36 3.50 -22.84
N LEU A 36 34.67 3.39 -22.56
CA LEU A 36 35.24 2.26 -21.85
C LEU A 36 35.09 2.51 -20.34
N ILE A 37 34.30 1.68 -19.67
CA ILE A 37 34.14 1.73 -18.22
C ILE A 37 35.22 0.87 -17.58
N LYS A 38 35.84 1.42 -16.52
CA LYS A 38 36.88 0.73 -15.73
C LYS A 38 36.39 -0.66 -15.26
N PRO A 39 37.32 -1.60 -15.00
CA PRO A 39 37.00 -2.90 -14.45
C PRO A 39 36.11 -2.76 -13.21
N SER A 40 35.02 -3.52 -13.16
CA SER A 40 34.09 -3.58 -12.03
C SER A 40 33.94 -5.01 -11.53
N MET A 41 33.39 -5.19 -10.31
CA MET A 41 33.12 -6.51 -9.77
C MET A 41 32.25 -7.33 -10.72
N SER A 42 32.71 -8.54 -10.99
CA SER A 42 32.00 -9.49 -11.85
C SER A 42 30.96 -10.29 -11.09
N ILE A 43 29.94 -10.73 -11.82
CA ILE A 43 29.02 -11.78 -11.38
C ILE A 43 29.61 -13.18 -11.58
N PHE A 44 30.81 -13.30 -12.15
CA PHE A 44 31.50 -14.56 -12.40
C PHE A 44 32.82 -14.70 -11.61
N GLU A 45 33.06 -15.92 -11.12
CA GLU A 45 34.25 -16.31 -10.35
C GLU A 45 34.88 -17.59 -10.93
N SER A 46 36.20 -17.77 -10.78
CA SER A 46 36.92 -19.00 -11.18
C SER A 46 37.97 -19.37 -10.12
N LYS A 47 37.99 -20.63 -9.65
CA LYS A 47 38.99 -21.22 -8.70
C LYS A 47 39.53 -20.27 -7.59
N ASN A 48 38.71 -19.36 -7.06
CA ASN A 48 39.00 -18.35 -6.01
C ASN A 48 39.40 -16.93 -6.49
N GLN A 49 39.20 -16.61 -7.77
CA GLN A 49 39.41 -15.26 -8.30
C GLN A 49 38.15 -14.73 -8.99
N THR A 50 37.83 -13.45 -8.77
CA THR A 50 36.79 -12.76 -9.53
C THR A 50 37.31 -12.41 -10.91
N VAL A 51 36.57 -12.77 -11.98
CA VAL A 51 37.01 -12.50 -13.36
C VAL A 51 36.57 -11.09 -13.74
N PRO A 52 37.47 -10.09 -13.87
CA PRO A 52 37.09 -8.69 -14.02
C PRO A 52 36.18 -8.46 -15.25
N ILE A 53 35.16 -7.61 -15.11
CA ILE A 53 34.32 -7.16 -16.23
C ILE A 53 34.77 -5.78 -16.69
N GLN A 54 35.12 -5.67 -17.97
CA GLN A 54 35.29 -4.40 -18.68
C GLN A 54 34.09 -4.19 -19.61
N ARG A 55 33.54 -2.98 -19.65
CA ARG A 55 32.37 -2.66 -20.47
C ARG A 55 32.72 -1.57 -21.49
N ILE A 56 32.36 -1.80 -22.74
CA ILE A 56 32.36 -0.78 -23.78
C ILE A 56 30.90 -0.49 -24.10
N LEU A 57 30.46 0.72 -23.80
CA LEU A 57 29.09 1.16 -24.07
C LEU A 57 29.12 2.20 -25.17
N CYS A 58 28.44 1.92 -26.27
CA CYS A 58 28.38 2.76 -27.45
C CYS A 58 26.95 3.22 -27.73
N GLN A 59 26.78 4.52 -27.93
CA GLN A 59 25.56 5.14 -28.43
C GLN A 59 25.84 5.72 -29.82
N ILE A 60 25.11 5.23 -30.82
CA ILE A 60 25.40 5.48 -32.23
C ILE A 60 24.19 6.19 -32.87
N LYS A 61 24.45 7.33 -33.50
CA LYS A 61 23.44 8.11 -34.24
C LYS A 61 24.04 8.60 -35.55
N MET A 62 23.57 8.06 -36.67
CA MET A 62 24.00 8.47 -38.00
C MET A 62 22.96 9.35 -38.69
N ASN A 63 23.42 10.31 -39.50
CA ASN A 63 22.57 11.26 -40.22
C ASN A 63 21.84 10.59 -41.40
N GLN A 64 22.46 9.61 -42.03
CA GLN A 64 21.89 8.82 -43.12
C GLN A 64 21.44 7.44 -42.61
N THR A 65 20.26 7.00 -43.04
CA THR A 65 19.72 5.69 -42.69
C THR A 65 20.44 4.58 -43.45
N GLY A 66 20.95 3.56 -42.75
CA GLY A 66 21.63 2.41 -43.36
C GLY A 66 23.13 2.58 -43.59
N SER A 67 23.72 3.67 -43.08
CA SER A 67 25.18 3.88 -43.11
C SER A 67 25.94 2.78 -42.36
N LYS A 68 27.15 2.47 -42.85
CA LYS A 68 28.06 1.52 -42.21
C LYS A 68 28.80 2.22 -41.08
N CYS A 69 28.83 1.57 -39.92
CA CYS A 69 29.60 1.98 -38.74
C CYS A 69 30.65 0.91 -38.49
N VAL A 70 31.93 1.26 -38.64
CA VAL A 70 33.04 0.31 -38.57
C VAL A 70 33.59 0.29 -37.14
N VAL A 71 33.59 -0.89 -36.52
CA VAL A 71 34.22 -1.13 -35.23
C VAL A 71 35.61 -1.72 -35.46
N ASP A 72 36.64 -1.05 -34.96
CA ASP A 72 38.02 -1.54 -35.05
C ASP A 72 38.33 -2.48 -33.87
N ILE A 73 38.45 -3.77 -34.18
CA ILE A 73 38.78 -4.82 -33.22
C ILE A 73 40.17 -4.58 -32.61
N HIS A 74 41.16 -4.13 -33.38
CA HIS A 74 42.52 -3.88 -32.88
C HIS A 74 42.49 -2.79 -31.81
N ALA A 75 41.78 -1.68 -32.07
CA ALA A 75 41.60 -0.60 -31.10
C ALA A 75 40.89 -1.08 -29.82
N VAL A 76 39.86 -1.91 -29.96
CA VAL A 76 39.14 -2.51 -28.82
C VAL A 76 40.08 -3.38 -28.00
N LEU A 77 40.73 -4.37 -28.62
CA LEU A 77 41.59 -5.33 -27.92
C LEU A 77 42.82 -4.68 -27.29
N THR A 78 43.38 -3.64 -27.91
CA THR A 78 44.50 -2.87 -27.33
C THR A 78 44.08 -2.08 -26.10
N ALA A 79 42.84 -1.62 -26.03
CA ALA A 79 42.33 -0.89 -24.86
C ALA A 79 41.98 -1.80 -23.68
N VAL A 80 41.65 -3.07 -23.92
CA VAL A 80 41.36 -4.03 -22.83
C VAL A 80 42.69 -4.50 -22.22
N GLN A 81 42.97 -4.02 -21.00
CA GLN A 81 44.16 -4.40 -20.23
C GLN A 81 43.92 -5.74 -19.52
N THR A 82 44.65 -6.80 -19.90
CA THR A 82 44.44 -8.15 -19.35
C THR A 82 45.74 -8.96 -19.35
N SER A 83 46.09 -9.59 -18.22
CA SER A 83 47.07 -10.70 -18.14
C SER A 83 46.42 -12.05 -17.83
N GLN A 84 45.12 -12.04 -17.51
CA GLN A 84 44.30 -13.20 -17.15
C GLN A 84 42.97 -13.15 -17.91
N ASP A 85 42.09 -14.13 -17.68
CA ASP A 85 40.73 -14.11 -18.23
C ASP A 85 40.00 -12.82 -17.81
N THR A 86 39.40 -12.14 -18.77
CA THR A 86 38.66 -10.89 -18.56
C THR A 86 37.39 -10.93 -19.38
N MET A 87 36.27 -10.51 -18.80
CA MET A 87 35.00 -10.45 -19.50
C MET A 87 34.83 -9.09 -20.17
N LEU A 88 34.70 -9.10 -21.48
CA LEU A 88 34.43 -7.89 -22.26
C LEU A 88 32.96 -7.84 -22.63
N TYR A 89 32.25 -6.86 -22.07
CA TYR A 89 30.86 -6.59 -22.40
C TYR A 89 30.78 -5.42 -23.38
N PHE A 90 30.62 -5.72 -24.66
CA PHE A 90 30.46 -4.72 -25.70
C PHE A 90 28.96 -4.52 -25.97
N ARG A 91 28.46 -3.32 -25.67
CA ARG A 91 27.08 -2.93 -25.96
C ARG A 91 27.03 -1.78 -26.95
N ALA A 92 26.26 -1.94 -28.01
CA ALA A 92 25.93 -0.87 -28.95
C ALA A 92 24.42 -0.61 -28.98
N MET A 93 24.04 0.66 -28.86
CA MET A 93 22.66 1.12 -29.00
C MET A 93 22.57 2.11 -30.17
N CYS A 94 21.87 1.72 -31.24
CA CYS A 94 21.71 2.55 -32.42
C CYS A 94 20.38 3.30 -32.35
N LEU A 95 20.43 4.63 -32.34
CA LEU A 95 19.26 5.50 -32.34
C LEU A 95 18.64 5.66 -33.74
N THR A 96 19.43 5.44 -34.79
CA THR A 96 19.00 5.40 -36.19
C THR A 96 19.41 4.07 -36.82
N PRO A 97 18.81 3.64 -37.95
CA PRO A 97 19.22 2.42 -38.66
C PRO A 97 20.70 2.48 -39.06
N VAL A 98 21.51 1.58 -38.50
CA VAL A 98 22.97 1.57 -38.68
C VAL A 98 23.46 0.14 -38.85
N ASN A 99 24.31 -0.09 -39.85
CA ASN A 99 24.96 -1.39 -40.05
C ASN A 99 26.31 -1.44 -39.33
N ILE A 100 26.40 -2.26 -38.29
CA ILE A 100 27.62 -2.51 -37.51
C ILE A 100 28.47 -3.52 -38.27
N THR A 101 29.66 -3.08 -38.66
CA THR A 101 30.67 -3.91 -39.33
C THR A 101 31.92 -3.99 -38.47
N PHE A 102 32.57 -5.15 -38.44
CA PHE A 102 33.82 -5.33 -37.70
C PHE A 102 35.00 -5.37 -38.67
N HIS A 103 36.05 -4.64 -38.31
CA HIS A 103 37.32 -4.62 -39.03
C HIS A 103 38.45 -4.97 -38.07
N ASN A 104 39.40 -5.80 -38.52
CA ASN A 104 40.57 -6.19 -37.74
C ASN A 104 41.82 -5.99 -38.59
N SER A 105 42.31 -4.76 -38.66
CA SER A 105 43.42 -4.37 -39.56
C SER A 105 44.72 -5.11 -39.27
N GLN A 106 44.96 -5.49 -38.01
CA GLN A 106 46.20 -6.14 -37.55
C GLN A 106 46.04 -7.65 -37.30
N ASN A 107 44.86 -8.21 -37.60
CA ASN A 107 44.53 -9.61 -37.31
C ASN A 107 44.78 -10.02 -35.83
N ASP A 108 44.52 -9.08 -34.91
CA ASP A 108 44.73 -9.30 -33.48
C ASP A 108 43.84 -10.42 -32.95
N THR A 109 44.40 -11.22 -32.04
CA THR A 109 43.64 -12.22 -31.29
C THR A 109 43.98 -12.16 -29.79
N LYS A 110 42.94 -12.16 -28.94
CA LYS A 110 43.07 -12.24 -27.48
C LYS A 110 42.02 -13.20 -26.92
N LYS A 111 42.35 -14.49 -26.88
CA LYS A 111 41.40 -15.53 -26.45
C LYS A 111 41.16 -15.57 -24.93
N ASN A 112 41.94 -14.87 -24.12
CA ASN A 112 41.63 -14.65 -22.70
C ASN A 112 40.55 -13.56 -22.50
N VAL A 113 40.12 -12.87 -23.56
CA VAL A 113 38.96 -11.98 -23.55
C VAL A 113 37.70 -12.77 -23.84
N ILE A 114 36.89 -13.01 -22.81
CA ILE A 114 35.60 -13.68 -22.89
C ILE A 114 34.55 -12.64 -23.29
N SER A 115 34.09 -12.68 -24.54
CA SER A 115 33.31 -11.58 -25.11
C SER A 115 31.81 -11.80 -25.10
N TYR A 116 31.10 -10.72 -24.81
CA TYR A 116 29.66 -10.57 -24.76
C TYR A 116 29.30 -9.42 -25.70
N LEU A 117 28.44 -9.70 -26.68
CA LEU A 117 28.00 -8.72 -27.66
C LEU A 117 26.51 -8.45 -27.46
N ASP A 118 26.16 -7.20 -27.15
CA ASP A 118 24.77 -6.74 -26.93
C ASP A 118 24.45 -5.62 -27.93
N LEU A 119 23.56 -5.90 -28.88
CA LEU A 119 23.10 -4.94 -29.88
C LEU A 119 21.64 -4.55 -29.63
N ARG A 120 21.36 -3.25 -29.57
CA ARG A 120 20.04 -2.71 -29.26
C ARG A 120 19.60 -1.61 -30.21
N GLY A 121 18.29 -1.34 -30.25
CA GLY A 121 17.76 -0.25 -31.06
C GLY A 121 17.75 -0.63 -32.54
N HIS A 122 18.11 0.30 -33.40
CA HIS A 122 18.09 0.09 -34.85
C HIS A 122 19.43 -0.44 -35.42
N CYS A 123 20.22 -1.15 -34.61
CA CYS A 123 21.47 -1.74 -35.08
C CYS A 123 21.20 -2.94 -35.98
N SER A 124 21.92 -3.06 -37.09
CA SER A 124 21.98 -4.27 -37.89
C SER A 124 23.39 -4.86 -37.90
N ILE A 125 23.52 -6.18 -37.94
CA ILE A 125 24.81 -6.88 -38.03
C ILE A 125 24.69 -8.09 -38.96
N SER A 126 25.77 -8.42 -39.67
CA SER A 126 25.86 -9.62 -40.50
C SER A 126 26.50 -10.79 -39.76
N THR A 127 26.26 -12.02 -40.20
CA THR A 127 26.94 -13.20 -39.63
C THR A 127 28.45 -13.19 -39.90
N SER A 128 28.89 -12.63 -41.03
CA SER A 128 30.32 -12.49 -41.33
C SER A 128 31.02 -11.52 -40.37
N ASP A 129 30.37 -10.41 -39.99
CA ASP A 129 30.90 -9.46 -39.01
C ASP A 129 30.96 -10.05 -37.60
N MET A 130 29.95 -10.83 -37.20
CA MET A 130 30.00 -11.61 -35.95
C MET A 130 31.18 -12.60 -35.94
N SER A 131 31.46 -13.26 -37.08
CA SER A 131 32.57 -14.22 -37.22
C SER A 131 33.93 -13.56 -37.03
N LYS A 132 34.13 -12.34 -37.56
CA LYS A 132 35.36 -11.57 -37.33
C LYS A 132 35.58 -11.28 -35.84
N TRP A 133 34.52 -10.86 -35.14
CA TRP A 133 34.56 -10.63 -33.69
C TRP A 133 34.88 -11.91 -32.91
N GLY A 134 34.22 -13.01 -33.25
CA GLY A 134 34.44 -14.32 -32.64
C GLY A 134 35.79 -14.95 -32.95
N SER A 135 36.38 -14.62 -34.09
CA SER A 135 37.73 -15.06 -34.46
C SER A 135 38.80 -14.33 -33.62
N ALA A 136 38.57 -13.07 -33.28
CA ALA A 136 39.48 -12.28 -32.46
C ALA A 136 39.38 -12.56 -30.93
N THR A 137 38.19 -12.94 -30.44
CA THR A 137 37.90 -13.12 -28.99
C THR A 137 37.40 -14.52 -28.64
N ASP A 138 37.15 -14.83 -27.37
CA ASP A 138 36.35 -16.01 -26.99
C ASP A 138 34.87 -15.62 -26.86
N PHE A 139 34.16 -15.63 -28.00
CA PHE A 139 32.78 -15.14 -28.09
C PHE A 139 31.78 -16.15 -27.53
N ARG A 140 31.11 -15.76 -26.44
CA ARG A 140 30.26 -16.67 -25.64
C ARG A 140 28.79 -16.30 -25.62
N VAL A 141 28.48 -15.00 -25.65
CA VAL A 141 27.12 -14.52 -25.38
C VAL A 141 26.72 -13.46 -26.38
N PHE A 142 25.60 -13.69 -27.07
CA PHE A 142 25.08 -12.75 -28.06
C PHE A 142 23.64 -12.33 -27.73
N TYR A 143 23.46 -11.04 -27.50
CA TYR A 143 22.16 -10.42 -27.24
C TYR A 143 21.80 -9.46 -28.36
N MET A 144 20.56 -9.54 -28.82
CA MET A 144 20.02 -8.64 -29.83
C MET A 144 18.59 -8.24 -29.46
N LEU A 145 18.39 -6.96 -29.21
CA LEU A 145 17.23 -6.42 -28.51
C LEU A 145 16.64 -5.22 -29.24
N ASP A 146 15.39 -4.88 -28.93
CA ASP A 146 14.79 -3.57 -29.18
C ASP A 146 14.89 -3.08 -30.65
N ASN A 147 14.33 -3.82 -31.61
CA ASN A 147 14.30 -3.55 -33.06
C ASN A 147 15.60 -3.79 -33.84
N ALA A 148 16.61 -4.41 -33.23
CA ALA A 148 17.84 -4.73 -33.93
C ALA A 148 17.60 -5.75 -35.06
N VAL A 149 18.55 -5.93 -35.97
CA VAL A 149 18.37 -6.77 -37.17
C VAL A 149 19.60 -7.63 -37.41
N LEU A 150 19.38 -8.93 -37.62
CA LEU A 150 20.41 -9.83 -38.14
C LEU A 150 20.26 -9.88 -39.67
N LEU A 151 21.28 -9.44 -40.39
CA LEU A 151 21.31 -9.40 -41.85
C LEU A 151 21.64 -10.79 -42.40
N ASN A 152 20.97 -11.18 -43.48
CA ASN A 152 21.32 -12.39 -44.23
C ASN A 152 22.51 -12.11 -45.14
N ASP A 153 23.65 -12.78 -44.93
CA ASP A 153 24.77 -12.77 -45.87
C ASP A 153 24.56 -13.82 -46.97
N ASN A 154 24.45 -13.38 -48.22
CA ASN A 154 24.44 -14.25 -49.39
C ASN A 154 25.86 -14.70 -49.80
N SER A 155 26.91 -14.16 -49.16
CA SER A 155 28.33 -14.28 -49.55
C SER A 155 29.08 -15.43 -48.88
N VAL A 156 28.52 -16.07 -47.84
CA VAL A 156 29.13 -17.25 -47.21
C VAL A 156 28.72 -18.47 -48.03
N GLN A 157 29.66 -19.05 -48.78
CA GLN A 157 29.44 -20.34 -49.46
C GLN A 157 28.91 -21.36 -48.44
N MET A 158 27.69 -21.84 -48.69
CA MET A 158 26.83 -22.55 -47.74
C MET A 158 27.29 -23.97 -47.39
N SER A 159 28.52 -24.36 -47.73
CA SER A 159 28.99 -25.76 -47.69
C SER A 159 29.90 -26.10 -46.50
N ASN A 160 30.54 -25.13 -45.83
CA ASN A 160 31.50 -25.42 -44.75
C ASN A 160 31.14 -24.69 -43.44
N TRP A 161 30.22 -25.28 -42.67
CA TRP A 161 29.97 -24.91 -41.27
C TRP A 161 30.63 -25.96 -40.35
N PRO A 162 31.30 -25.59 -39.25
CA PRO A 162 31.13 -24.35 -38.49
C PRO A 162 31.78 -23.06 -39.00
N ILE A 163 31.05 -21.92 -38.93
CA ILE A 163 31.66 -20.60 -39.20
C ILE A 163 32.70 -20.36 -38.10
N PRO A 164 33.96 -20.12 -38.49
CA PRO A 164 35.02 -19.83 -37.55
C PRO A 164 34.65 -18.68 -36.61
N GLY A 165 34.90 -18.87 -35.31
CA GLY A 165 34.68 -17.85 -34.27
C GLY A 165 33.29 -17.83 -33.64
N LEU A 166 32.26 -18.45 -34.24
CA LEU A 166 30.89 -18.48 -33.67
C LEU A 166 30.59 -19.74 -32.86
N GLU A 167 31.44 -20.76 -32.97
CA GLU A 167 31.23 -22.10 -32.39
C GLU A 167 31.16 -22.13 -30.86
N ASN A 168 31.72 -21.11 -30.23
CA ASN A 168 31.85 -20.98 -28.78
C ASN A 168 30.65 -20.32 -28.10
N ILE A 169 29.72 -19.77 -28.88
CA ILE A 169 28.53 -19.11 -28.36
C ILE A 169 27.71 -20.16 -27.61
N GLY A 170 27.54 -19.91 -26.31
CA GLY A 170 26.81 -20.79 -25.40
C GLY A 170 25.48 -20.22 -24.93
N SER A 171 25.28 -18.91 -25.07
CA SER A 171 24.04 -18.23 -24.67
C SER A 171 23.64 -17.18 -25.69
N LEU A 172 22.34 -17.15 -25.99
CA LEU A 172 21.79 -16.30 -27.04
C LEU A 172 20.41 -15.77 -26.64
N LEU A 173 20.19 -14.47 -26.83
CA LEU A 173 18.95 -13.80 -26.47
C LEU A 173 18.50 -12.85 -27.58
N PHE A 174 17.30 -13.08 -28.09
CA PHE A 174 16.59 -12.17 -28.98
C PHE A 174 15.28 -11.72 -28.34
N SER A 175 15.05 -10.41 -28.30
CA SER A 175 13.76 -9.88 -27.83
C SER A 175 13.31 -8.61 -28.55
N LYS A 176 12.03 -8.57 -28.95
CA LYS A 176 11.41 -7.44 -29.67
C LYS A 176 12.17 -7.06 -30.94
N VAL A 177 12.47 -8.05 -31.77
CA VAL A 177 13.33 -7.90 -32.96
C VAL A 177 12.47 -7.86 -34.23
N LYS A 178 12.87 -7.07 -35.25
CA LYS A 178 12.06 -6.83 -36.45
C LYS A 178 11.82 -8.09 -37.32
N HIS A 179 12.70 -9.08 -37.28
CA HIS A 179 12.61 -10.26 -38.14
C HIS A 179 11.90 -11.44 -37.45
N LYS A 180 10.69 -11.76 -37.90
CA LYS A 180 9.93 -12.94 -37.42
C LYS A 180 10.57 -14.29 -37.77
N LYS A 181 11.55 -14.31 -38.69
CA LYS A 181 12.25 -15.52 -39.18
C LYS A 181 13.57 -15.80 -38.46
N ILE A 182 13.87 -15.16 -37.33
CA ILE A 182 15.14 -15.36 -36.61
C ILE A 182 15.42 -16.82 -36.27
N PRO A 183 14.46 -17.62 -35.74
CA PRO A 183 14.71 -19.04 -35.50
C PRO A 183 15.12 -19.81 -36.77
N GLU A 184 14.62 -19.41 -37.94
CA GLU A 184 14.98 -20.03 -39.23
C GLU A 184 16.43 -19.82 -39.61
N VAL A 185 17.08 -18.74 -39.13
CA VAL A 185 18.53 -18.51 -39.37
C VAL A 185 19.36 -19.59 -38.71
N PHE A 186 18.87 -20.15 -37.60
CA PHE A 186 19.56 -21.16 -36.79
C PHE A 186 19.24 -22.61 -37.20
N LYS A 187 18.39 -22.83 -38.21
CA LYS A 187 18.03 -24.17 -38.68
C LYS A 187 19.10 -24.82 -39.58
N LYS A 188 19.95 -24.00 -40.18
CA LYS A 188 20.84 -24.40 -41.27
C LYS A 188 22.26 -24.76 -40.80
N TYR A 189 22.64 -24.31 -39.62
CA TYR A 189 24.02 -24.28 -39.16
C TYR A 189 24.14 -24.89 -37.76
N SER A 190 25.21 -25.64 -37.49
CA SER A 190 25.45 -26.31 -36.21
C SER A 190 26.03 -25.38 -35.15
N TRP A 191 25.44 -25.30 -33.97
CA TRP A 191 25.88 -24.50 -32.83
C TRP A 191 26.30 -25.43 -31.69
N PRO A 192 27.49 -26.03 -31.79
CA PRO A 192 27.85 -27.21 -30.99
C PRO A 192 27.95 -26.94 -29.49
N ARG A 193 28.16 -25.69 -29.06
CA ARG A 193 28.28 -25.29 -27.65
C ARG A 193 27.08 -24.52 -27.09
N MET A 194 26.03 -24.35 -27.89
CA MET A 194 24.83 -23.61 -27.49
C MET A 194 24.11 -24.35 -26.35
N ALA A 195 23.91 -23.67 -25.22
CA ALA A 195 23.29 -24.24 -24.02
C ALA A 195 22.05 -23.45 -23.55
N GLU A 196 21.98 -22.15 -23.82
CA GLU A 196 20.87 -21.28 -23.41
C GLU A 196 20.36 -20.43 -24.58
N ILE A 197 19.04 -20.46 -24.83
CA ILE A 197 18.38 -19.64 -25.83
C ILE A 197 17.16 -18.94 -25.25
N SER A 198 16.99 -17.67 -25.60
CA SER A 198 15.78 -16.91 -25.34
C SER A 198 15.29 -16.20 -26.61
N PHE A 199 14.07 -16.50 -27.03
CA PHE A 199 13.36 -15.88 -28.14
C PHE A 199 12.06 -15.27 -27.61
N ALA A 200 12.12 -14.03 -27.13
CA ALA A 200 10.98 -13.38 -26.49
C ALA A 200 10.36 -12.29 -27.38
N ASN A 201 9.03 -12.10 -27.32
CA ASN A 201 8.36 -11.02 -28.08
C ASN A 201 8.65 -11.02 -29.58
N LEU A 202 8.76 -12.21 -30.20
CA LEU A 202 9.06 -12.36 -31.62
C LEU A 202 7.81 -12.73 -32.43
N GLN A 203 6.66 -12.86 -31.78
CA GLN A 203 5.38 -13.26 -32.39
C GLN A 203 5.48 -14.65 -33.06
N LEU A 204 6.26 -15.56 -32.48
CA LEU A 204 6.48 -16.91 -33.02
C LEU A 204 5.24 -17.78 -32.80
N SER A 205 4.82 -18.51 -33.84
CA SER A 205 3.77 -19.53 -33.74
C SER A 205 4.32 -20.96 -33.59
N SER A 206 5.59 -21.16 -33.93
CA SER A 206 6.33 -22.42 -33.75
C SER A 206 7.84 -22.16 -33.76
N ILE A 207 8.63 -23.15 -33.37
CA ILE A 207 10.09 -23.18 -33.58
C ILE A 207 10.47 -24.25 -34.62
N PRO A 208 11.58 -24.08 -35.36
CA PRO A 208 12.07 -25.08 -36.32
C PRO A 208 12.47 -26.39 -35.61
N LYS A 209 12.17 -27.53 -36.22
CA LYS A 209 12.50 -28.86 -35.65
C LYS A 209 14.01 -29.16 -35.72
N GLU A 210 14.68 -28.58 -36.70
CA GLU A 210 16.10 -28.70 -36.97
C GLU A 210 16.96 -28.16 -35.81
N LEU A 211 16.39 -27.30 -34.96
CA LEU A 211 17.08 -26.81 -33.75
C LEU A 211 17.56 -27.96 -32.85
N LYS A 212 16.85 -29.09 -32.83
CA LYS A 212 17.28 -30.30 -32.11
C LYS A 212 18.62 -30.84 -32.60
N THR A 213 18.84 -30.80 -33.92
CA THR A 213 20.08 -31.27 -34.55
C THR A 213 21.14 -30.20 -34.58
N THR A 214 20.77 -28.92 -34.74
CA THR A 214 21.73 -27.84 -34.81
C THR A 214 22.23 -27.40 -33.44
N MET A 215 21.46 -27.58 -32.36
CA MET A 215 21.83 -27.18 -31.00
C MET A 215 21.67 -28.36 -30.03
N PRO A 216 22.45 -29.45 -30.21
CA PRO A 216 22.25 -30.70 -29.48
C PRO A 216 22.51 -30.58 -27.97
N LEU A 217 23.22 -29.52 -27.53
CA LEU A 217 23.57 -29.26 -26.14
C LEU A 217 22.59 -28.31 -25.43
N LEU A 218 21.49 -27.90 -26.08
CA LEU A 218 20.56 -26.93 -25.53
C LEU A 218 19.88 -27.44 -24.24
N GLN A 219 20.00 -26.66 -23.17
CA GLN A 219 19.49 -26.95 -21.83
C GLN A 219 18.42 -25.98 -21.37
N SER A 220 18.48 -24.73 -21.82
CA SER A 220 17.49 -23.70 -21.53
C SER A 220 16.87 -23.17 -22.80
N LEU A 221 15.54 -23.16 -22.87
CA LEU A 221 14.78 -22.63 -23.99
C LEU A 221 13.68 -21.72 -23.44
N GLU A 222 13.77 -20.44 -23.74
CA GLU A 222 12.79 -19.44 -23.31
C GLU A 222 12.09 -18.83 -24.52
N LEU A 223 10.77 -18.93 -24.56
CA LEU A 223 9.91 -18.54 -25.68
C LEU A 223 8.78 -17.62 -25.20
N SER A 224 9.06 -16.79 -24.19
CA SER A 224 8.03 -15.96 -23.55
C SER A 224 7.46 -14.88 -24.49
N ASN A 225 6.18 -14.53 -24.29
CA ASN A 225 5.51 -13.46 -25.07
C ASN A 225 5.51 -13.75 -26.57
N ASN A 226 5.06 -14.94 -26.97
CA ASN A 226 4.90 -15.32 -28.37
C ASN A 226 3.46 -15.81 -28.63
N ASN A 227 3.22 -16.38 -29.80
CA ASN A 227 1.90 -16.83 -30.25
C ASN A 227 1.87 -18.37 -30.39
N LEU A 228 2.63 -19.10 -29.56
CA LEU A 228 2.66 -20.56 -29.60
C LEU A 228 1.31 -21.11 -29.12
N THR A 229 0.72 -22.01 -29.90
CA THR A 229 -0.51 -22.72 -29.52
C THR A 229 -0.25 -24.10 -28.92
N LYS A 230 0.97 -24.64 -29.12
CA LYS A 230 1.43 -25.92 -28.57
C LYS A 230 2.89 -25.82 -28.11
N PRO A 231 3.28 -26.54 -27.04
CA PRO A 231 4.69 -26.62 -26.65
C PRO A 231 5.53 -27.34 -27.71
N PRO A 232 6.79 -26.91 -27.95
CA PRO A 232 7.75 -27.71 -28.70
C PRO A 232 8.25 -28.91 -27.89
N ASP A 233 8.74 -29.94 -28.59
CA ASP A 233 9.42 -31.08 -27.98
C ASP A 233 10.76 -30.62 -27.40
N PHE A 234 10.89 -30.51 -26.08
CA PHE A 234 12.09 -30.03 -25.36
C PHE A 234 12.05 -30.52 -23.90
N PRO A 235 13.18 -30.83 -23.23
CA PRO A 235 14.59 -30.64 -23.58
C PRO A 235 15.22 -31.73 -24.45
N TRP A 236 16.27 -31.35 -25.19
CA TRP A 236 17.02 -32.27 -26.08
C TRP A 236 18.27 -32.87 -25.42
N CYS A 237 18.88 -32.16 -24.45
CA CYS A 237 20.13 -32.57 -23.80
C CYS A 237 19.92 -32.96 -22.33
N ASN A 238 20.27 -34.21 -21.98
CA ASN A 238 20.21 -34.70 -20.60
C ASN A 238 21.54 -34.53 -19.83
N ASN A 239 22.66 -34.30 -20.51
CA ASN A 239 23.97 -34.14 -19.89
C ASN A 239 24.07 -32.80 -19.17
N THR A 240 24.51 -32.78 -17.90
CA THR A 240 24.82 -31.52 -17.21
C THR A 240 26.05 -30.89 -17.83
N LEU A 241 25.98 -29.59 -18.12
CA LEU A 241 27.06 -28.85 -18.77
C LEU A 241 27.61 -27.83 -17.78
N ASN A 242 28.93 -27.84 -17.60
CA ASN A 242 29.61 -26.81 -16.81
C ASN A 242 29.72 -25.53 -17.62
N LEU A 243 29.71 -24.39 -16.93
CA LEU A 243 30.09 -23.12 -17.52
C LEU A 243 31.54 -23.20 -18.03
N PRO A 244 31.87 -22.54 -19.15
CA PRO A 244 33.19 -22.62 -19.75
C PRO A 244 34.26 -22.05 -18.80
N ARG A 245 35.50 -22.53 -18.94
CA ARG A 245 36.69 -22.03 -18.20
C ARG A 245 36.58 -22.07 -16.67
N GLY A 246 35.74 -22.96 -16.12
CA GLY A 246 35.56 -23.07 -14.68
C GLY A 246 34.85 -21.88 -14.04
N LEU A 247 34.15 -21.07 -14.85
CA LEU A 247 33.36 -19.94 -14.37
C LEU A 247 32.21 -20.40 -13.45
N SER A 248 31.86 -19.56 -12.50
CA SER A 248 30.78 -19.76 -11.52
C SER A 248 30.01 -18.46 -11.35
N ARG A 249 28.68 -18.49 -11.46
CA ARG A 249 27.81 -17.31 -11.22
C ARG A 249 27.70 -17.02 -9.71
N LYS A 250 27.71 -15.76 -9.28
CA LYS A 250 27.49 -15.40 -7.87
C LYS A 250 26.06 -15.73 -7.42
N PRO A 251 25.84 -16.27 -6.21
CA PRO A 251 24.50 -16.60 -5.70
C PRO A 251 23.57 -15.39 -5.55
N THR A 252 24.12 -14.20 -5.26
CA THR A 252 23.37 -12.99 -4.87
C THR A 252 22.84 -12.12 -6.01
N PHE A 253 23.23 -12.37 -7.27
CA PHE A 253 22.87 -11.52 -8.43
C PHE A 253 21.95 -12.23 -9.42
N ASN A 254 21.07 -13.08 -8.90
CA ASN A 254 20.39 -14.08 -9.70
C ASN A 254 18.90 -14.10 -9.30
N ASP A 255 18.15 -13.07 -9.70
CA ASP A 255 16.70 -12.94 -9.45
C ASP A 255 15.89 -14.15 -9.97
N HIS A 256 16.48 -14.98 -10.84
CA HIS A 256 15.89 -16.25 -11.30
C HIS A 256 16.09 -17.44 -10.34
N TYR A 257 16.96 -17.25 -9.35
CA TYR A 257 17.30 -18.16 -8.24
C TYR A 257 16.77 -17.62 -6.91
N GLU A 258 16.23 -16.41 -6.89
CA GLU A 258 15.45 -15.89 -5.79
C GLU A 258 14.12 -16.64 -5.72
N VAL A 259 14.03 -17.49 -4.70
CA VAL A 259 12.90 -18.34 -4.31
C VAL A 259 12.48 -19.35 -5.39
N GLY A 260 12.68 -20.64 -5.09
CA GLY A 260 12.04 -21.74 -5.81
C GLY A 260 12.91 -22.59 -6.75
N THR A 261 14.15 -22.18 -7.08
CA THR A 261 15.11 -23.07 -7.76
C THR A 261 16.50 -23.03 -7.12
N ILE A 262 17.12 -24.20 -6.97
CA ILE A 262 18.48 -24.37 -6.41
C ILE A 262 19.33 -25.01 -7.51
N VAL A 263 20.02 -24.19 -8.28
CA VAL A 263 20.91 -24.63 -9.36
C VAL A 263 22.35 -24.28 -8.99
N SER A 264 23.27 -25.23 -9.19
CA SER A 264 24.70 -24.98 -8.93
C SER A 264 25.21 -23.81 -9.77
N PRO A 265 25.97 -22.87 -9.18
CA PRO A 265 26.44 -21.69 -9.89
C PRO A 265 27.44 -21.99 -11.03
N LYS A 266 28.00 -23.21 -11.06
CA LYS A 266 29.02 -23.64 -12.03
C LYS A 266 28.46 -24.34 -13.28
N ILE A 267 27.14 -24.57 -13.34
CA ILE A 267 26.50 -25.29 -14.45
C ILE A 267 25.52 -24.38 -15.19
N TYR A 268 25.25 -24.72 -16.45
CA TYR A 268 24.18 -24.11 -17.21
C TYR A 268 22.81 -24.45 -16.60
N ARG A 269 21.89 -23.49 -16.67
CA ARG A 269 20.52 -23.64 -16.14
C ARG A 269 19.63 -24.42 -17.12
N ARG A 270 18.61 -25.09 -16.59
CA ARG A 270 17.68 -25.91 -17.39
C ARG A 270 16.26 -25.38 -17.32
N PHE A 271 16.02 -24.21 -17.90
CA PHE A 271 14.71 -23.58 -17.85
C PHE A 271 13.96 -23.77 -19.16
N PHE A 272 12.68 -24.09 -19.05
CA PHE A 272 11.77 -24.07 -20.17
C PHE A 272 10.70 -23.03 -19.90
N ASP A 273 10.74 -21.92 -20.64
CA ASP A 273 9.79 -20.82 -20.48
C ASP A 273 8.88 -20.71 -21.70
N LEU A 274 7.59 -20.94 -21.48
CA LEU A 274 6.51 -20.83 -22.45
C LEU A 274 5.48 -19.78 -22.00
N SER A 275 5.85 -18.88 -21.09
CA SER A 275 4.92 -17.91 -20.52
C SER A 275 4.39 -16.91 -21.56
N PHE A 276 3.17 -16.42 -21.35
CA PHE A 276 2.51 -15.45 -22.21
C PHE A 276 2.48 -15.91 -23.68
N ASN A 277 1.96 -17.12 -23.90
CA ASN A 277 1.67 -17.69 -25.21
C ASN A 277 0.16 -17.94 -25.35
N MET A 278 -0.24 -18.68 -26.39
CA MET A 278 -1.65 -18.98 -26.70
C MET A 278 -1.97 -20.46 -26.51
N ILE A 279 -1.31 -21.14 -25.56
CA ILE A 279 -1.51 -22.57 -25.30
C ILE A 279 -2.81 -22.75 -24.51
N GLU A 280 -3.74 -23.55 -25.04
CA GLU A 280 -5.07 -23.78 -24.43
C GLU A 280 -5.23 -25.16 -23.80
N ASP A 281 -4.57 -26.20 -24.35
CA ASP A 281 -4.76 -27.57 -23.91
C ASP A 281 -3.43 -28.34 -23.86
N LEU A 282 -3.18 -28.98 -22.72
CA LEU A 282 -2.04 -29.88 -22.47
C LEU A 282 -2.49 -31.32 -22.15
N SER A 283 -3.76 -31.66 -22.35
CA SER A 283 -4.35 -32.97 -22.07
C SER A 283 -3.53 -34.14 -22.65
N ALA A 284 -3.06 -34.00 -23.89
CA ALA A 284 -2.31 -35.01 -24.62
C ALA A 284 -0.78 -34.77 -24.65
N HIS A 285 -0.28 -33.67 -24.07
CA HIS A 285 1.14 -33.33 -24.14
C HIS A 285 1.89 -33.85 -22.92
N GLU A 286 2.93 -34.65 -23.14
CA GLU A 286 3.85 -35.16 -22.11
C GLU A 286 5.20 -34.45 -22.20
N PHE A 287 5.51 -33.62 -21.20
CA PHE A 287 6.85 -33.09 -21.01
C PHE A 287 7.78 -34.20 -20.48
N HIS A 288 9.04 -34.19 -20.93
CA HIS A 288 10.02 -35.20 -20.55
C HIS A 288 11.40 -34.58 -20.27
N GLY A 289 12.40 -35.40 -19.93
CA GLY A 289 13.77 -34.95 -19.73
C GLY A 289 14.04 -34.25 -18.39
N ARG A 290 15.18 -33.55 -18.31
CA ARG A 290 15.66 -32.91 -17.07
C ARG A 290 15.58 -31.38 -17.16
N LEU A 291 14.74 -30.79 -16.32
CA LEU A 291 14.53 -29.34 -16.20
C LEU A 291 14.61 -28.91 -14.73
N ASN A 292 15.05 -27.69 -14.46
CA ASN A 292 14.96 -27.08 -13.13
C ASN A 292 13.66 -26.26 -12.97
N LYS A 293 13.23 -25.61 -14.06
CA LYS A 293 12.06 -24.72 -14.06
C LYS A 293 11.22 -24.94 -15.32
N LEU A 294 9.92 -25.06 -15.14
CA LEU A 294 8.93 -25.02 -16.22
C LEU A 294 7.97 -23.85 -15.98
N ASN A 295 7.94 -22.89 -16.90
CA ASN A 295 7.09 -21.72 -16.82
C ASN A 295 6.04 -21.75 -17.94
N LEU A 296 4.77 -21.82 -17.56
CA LEU A 296 3.58 -21.83 -18.43
C LEU A 296 2.62 -20.68 -18.06
N LYS A 297 3.10 -19.70 -17.29
CA LYS A 297 2.32 -18.54 -16.82
C LYS A 297 1.66 -17.78 -17.97
N GLY A 298 0.46 -17.24 -17.76
CA GLY A 298 -0.12 -16.27 -18.69
C GLY A 298 -0.53 -16.85 -20.05
N ASN A 299 -0.77 -18.16 -20.10
CA ASN A 299 -1.35 -18.82 -21.27
C ASN A 299 -2.89 -18.79 -21.17
N ARG A 300 -3.56 -19.63 -21.96
CA ARG A 300 -5.01 -19.78 -21.95
C ARG A 300 -5.43 -21.18 -21.51
N LEU A 301 -4.59 -21.84 -20.71
CA LEU A 301 -4.75 -23.27 -20.39
C LEU A 301 -6.07 -23.52 -19.69
N LYS A 302 -6.92 -24.36 -20.29
CA LYS A 302 -8.20 -24.84 -19.72
C LYS A 302 -8.05 -26.22 -19.11
N SER A 303 -7.16 -27.05 -19.66
CA SER A 303 -6.96 -28.45 -19.28
C SER A 303 -5.50 -28.86 -19.32
N ILE A 304 -5.14 -29.77 -18.41
CA ILE A 304 -3.82 -30.41 -18.32
C ILE A 304 -4.03 -31.91 -18.10
N GLY A 305 -3.25 -32.74 -18.78
CA GLY A 305 -3.34 -34.19 -18.71
C GLY A 305 -2.73 -34.75 -17.42
N ARG A 306 -3.22 -35.91 -16.99
CA ARG A 306 -2.71 -36.61 -15.80
C ARG A 306 -1.21 -36.93 -15.90
N ASP A 307 -0.75 -37.28 -17.10
CA ASP A 307 0.63 -37.70 -17.35
C ASP A 307 1.51 -36.57 -17.91
N SER A 308 0.99 -35.33 -18.01
CA SER A 308 1.71 -34.22 -18.65
C SER A 308 3.10 -33.96 -18.08
N PHE A 309 3.30 -34.16 -16.78
CA PHE A 309 4.60 -33.99 -16.12
C PHE A 309 5.27 -35.30 -15.68
N ARG A 310 4.74 -36.46 -16.09
CA ARG A 310 5.18 -37.77 -15.57
C ARG A 310 6.63 -38.09 -15.90
N ARG A 311 7.14 -37.65 -17.06
CA ARG A 311 8.51 -37.97 -17.51
C ARG A 311 9.53 -36.89 -17.19
N LEU A 312 9.13 -35.80 -16.52
CA LEU A 312 10.03 -34.73 -16.10
C LEU A 312 10.84 -35.14 -14.86
N LYS A 313 12.11 -34.74 -14.81
CA LYS A 313 13.04 -35.00 -13.70
C LYS A 313 13.73 -33.71 -13.25
N GLY A 314 13.97 -33.56 -11.95
CA GLY A 314 14.74 -32.46 -11.37
C GLY A 314 14.03 -31.10 -11.32
N VAL A 315 12.72 -31.05 -11.62
CA VAL A 315 11.94 -29.81 -11.64
C VAL A 315 11.73 -29.32 -10.21
N GLN A 316 12.22 -28.12 -9.94
CA GLN A 316 12.13 -27.44 -8.67
C GLN A 316 11.04 -26.37 -8.66
N MET A 317 10.71 -25.80 -9.82
CA MET A 317 9.67 -24.79 -9.95
C MET A 317 8.75 -25.07 -11.13
N ILE A 318 7.44 -25.03 -10.87
CA ILE A 318 6.40 -24.98 -11.90
C ILE A 318 5.57 -23.72 -11.71
N ASP A 319 5.43 -22.94 -12.77
CA ASP A 319 4.55 -21.78 -12.82
C ASP A 319 3.42 -22.01 -13.84
N LEU A 320 2.20 -22.19 -13.33
CA LEU A 320 0.96 -22.33 -14.09
C LEU A 320 0.00 -21.16 -13.82
N SER A 321 0.50 -20.07 -13.24
CA SER A 321 -0.31 -18.91 -12.85
C SER A 321 -0.91 -18.17 -14.06
N HIS A 322 -1.95 -17.37 -13.83
CA HIS A 322 -2.63 -16.59 -14.89
C HIS A 322 -3.06 -17.47 -16.08
N ASN A 323 -3.84 -18.50 -15.79
CA ASN A 323 -4.42 -19.41 -16.79
C ASN A 323 -5.93 -19.57 -16.52
N ASN A 324 -6.60 -20.47 -17.24
CA ASN A 324 -8.04 -20.71 -17.13
C ASN A 324 -8.34 -22.10 -16.54
N LEU A 325 -7.47 -22.65 -15.71
CA LEU A 325 -7.61 -24.00 -15.17
C LEU A 325 -8.76 -24.03 -14.16
N GLN A 326 -9.70 -24.95 -14.34
CA GLN A 326 -10.81 -25.18 -13.40
C GLN A 326 -10.57 -26.38 -12.48
N HIS A 327 -9.81 -27.36 -12.96
CA HIS A 327 -9.54 -28.61 -12.25
C HIS A 327 -8.08 -29.04 -12.44
N LEU A 328 -7.57 -29.78 -11.47
CA LEU A 328 -6.24 -30.40 -11.53
C LEU A 328 -6.38 -31.93 -11.46
N PRO A 329 -5.72 -32.70 -12.34
CA PRO A 329 -5.64 -34.14 -12.19
C PRO A 329 -4.94 -34.54 -10.89
N SER A 330 -5.51 -35.51 -10.16
CA SER A 330 -5.03 -35.90 -8.82
C SER A 330 -3.61 -36.46 -8.75
N GLN A 331 -3.02 -36.84 -9.89
CA GLN A 331 -1.67 -37.42 -9.98
C GLN A 331 -0.71 -36.55 -10.79
N LEU A 332 -1.10 -35.31 -11.14
CA LEU A 332 -0.36 -34.43 -12.04
C LEU A 332 1.11 -34.24 -11.62
N PHE A 333 1.36 -34.12 -10.31
CA PHE A 333 2.71 -33.85 -9.79
C PHE A 333 3.42 -35.08 -9.25
N ARG A 334 2.86 -36.30 -9.34
CA ARG A 334 3.35 -37.50 -8.60
C ARG A 334 4.87 -37.76 -8.74
N GLN A 335 5.46 -37.50 -9.91
CA GLN A 335 6.88 -37.76 -10.18
C GLN A 335 7.81 -36.59 -9.84
N LEU A 336 7.28 -35.41 -9.53
CA LEU A 336 8.04 -34.19 -9.26
C LEU A 336 8.45 -34.13 -7.78
N LYS A 337 9.41 -34.97 -7.39
CA LYS A 337 9.87 -35.10 -6.00
C LYS A 337 10.77 -33.95 -5.53
N ASP A 338 11.41 -33.27 -6.48
CA ASP A 338 12.33 -32.16 -6.22
C ASP A 338 11.63 -30.79 -6.23
N LEU A 339 10.29 -30.76 -6.36
CA LEU A 339 9.52 -29.53 -6.47
C LEU A 339 9.62 -28.72 -5.16
N LEU A 340 10.09 -27.49 -5.27
CA LEU A 340 10.26 -26.52 -4.18
C LEU A 340 9.17 -25.45 -4.22
N GLN A 341 8.74 -25.03 -5.42
CA GLN A 341 7.71 -24.02 -5.59
C GLN A 341 6.70 -24.40 -6.66
N LEU A 342 5.42 -24.17 -6.34
CA LEU A 342 4.32 -24.36 -7.25
C LEU A 342 3.45 -23.09 -7.28
N ARG A 343 3.27 -22.52 -8.48
CA ARG A 343 2.36 -21.39 -8.68
C ARG A 343 1.15 -21.79 -9.51
N LEU A 344 -0.02 -21.58 -8.96
CA LEU A 344 -1.34 -21.87 -9.56
C LEU A 344 -2.30 -20.69 -9.40
N ASN A 345 -1.81 -19.54 -8.92
CA ASN A 345 -2.63 -18.37 -8.68
C ASN A 345 -3.17 -17.72 -9.96
N PHE A 346 -4.24 -16.93 -9.83
CA PHE A 346 -5.00 -16.38 -10.97
C PHE A 346 -5.43 -17.48 -11.95
N ASN A 347 -6.15 -18.47 -11.44
CA ASN A 347 -6.84 -19.49 -12.23
C ASN A 347 -8.31 -19.52 -11.83
N GLN A 348 -9.02 -20.59 -12.17
CA GLN A 348 -10.44 -20.79 -11.83
C GLN A 348 -10.66 -22.06 -11.02
N ILE A 349 -9.63 -22.50 -10.28
CA ILE A 349 -9.63 -23.79 -9.58
C ILE A 349 -10.64 -23.73 -8.44
N SER A 350 -11.65 -24.61 -8.46
CA SER A 350 -12.67 -24.68 -7.41
C SER A 350 -12.40 -25.75 -6.36
N ASN A 351 -11.73 -26.83 -6.75
CA ASN A 351 -11.48 -28.00 -5.90
C ASN A 351 -10.03 -28.48 -6.08
N ILE A 352 -9.36 -28.75 -4.96
CA ILE A 352 -8.00 -29.31 -4.95
C ILE A 352 -8.08 -30.79 -4.57
N PRO A 353 -7.62 -31.72 -5.42
CA PRO A 353 -7.64 -33.14 -5.07
C PRO A 353 -6.77 -33.42 -3.84
N LYS A 354 -7.34 -34.06 -2.81
CA LYS A 354 -6.67 -34.37 -1.53
C LYS A 354 -5.28 -35.00 -1.65
N VAL A 355 -5.05 -35.83 -2.68
CA VAL A 355 -3.80 -36.59 -2.84
C VAL A 355 -2.76 -35.90 -3.75
N ILE A 356 -3.06 -34.71 -4.27
CA ILE A 356 -2.25 -34.07 -5.32
C ILE A 356 -0.82 -33.74 -4.86
N PHE A 357 -0.62 -33.52 -3.56
CA PHE A 357 0.68 -33.17 -2.96
C PHE A 357 1.34 -34.31 -2.18
N LYS A 358 0.80 -35.52 -2.23
CA LYS A 358 1.26 -36.65 -1.40
C LYS A 358 2.75 -37.01 -1.59
N SER A 359 3.33 -36.70 -2.75
CA SER A 359 4.74 -37.04 -3.06
C SER A 359 5.70 -35.84 -2.95
N GLN A 360 5.20 -34.62 -2.74
CA GLN A 360 5.91 -33.36 -2.93
C GLN A 360 6.58 -32.86 -1.63
N LYS A 361 7.36 -33.71 -0.98
CA LYS A 361 7.91 -33.45 0.37
C LYS A 361 8.93 -32.29 0.46
N GLN A 362 9.38 -31.77 -0.68
CA GLN A 362 10.36 -30.69 -0.75
C GLN A 362 9.74 -29.31 -0.98
N ILE A 363 8.42 -29.22 -1.19
CA ILE A 363 7.76 -27.93 -1.43
C ILE A 363 8.00 -27.01 -0.23
N LYS A 364 8.44 -25.79 -0.54
CA LYS A 364 8.59 -24.66 0.36
C LYS A 364 7.47 -23.64 0.19
N ARG A 365 6.93 -23.49 -1.03
CA ARG A 365 5.92 -22.47 -1.32
C ARG A 365 4.84 -22.96 -2.29
N ILE A 366 3.59 -22.68 -1.94
CA ILE A 366 2.43 -22.91 -2.81
C ILE A 366 1.66 -21.59 -2.95
N ASP A 367 1.47 -21.17 -4.20
CA ASP A 367 0.68 -20.00 -4.55
C ASP A 367 -0.65 -20.45 -5.19
N LEU A 368 -1.76 -20.30 -4.47
CA LEU A 368 -3.13 -20.67 -4.88
C LEU A 368 -4.11 -19.48 -4.78
N ASP A 369 -3.62 -18.27 -4.53
CA ASP A 369 -4.43 -17.06 -4.45
C ASP A 369 -5.19 -16.77 -5.75
N HIS A 370 -6.26 -15.96 -5.65
CA HIS A 370 -7.09 -15.58 -6.81
C HIS A 370 -7.61 -16.80 -7.60
N ASN A 371 -8.24 -17.73 -6.89
CA ASN A 371 -8.91 -18.90 -7.44
C ASN A 371 -10.37 -18.95 -6.93
N LYS A 372 -11.02 -20.11 -7.04
CA LYS A 372 -12.41 -20.34 -6.60
C LYS A 372 -12.50 -21.45 -5.54
N VAL A 373 -11.42 -21.72 -4.81
CA VAL A 373 -11.35 -22.82 -3.85
C VAL A 373 -12.37 -22.60 -2.74
N THR A 374 -13.19 -23.60 -2.44
CA THR A 374 -14.27 -23.48 -1.44
C THR A 374 -13.99 -24.19 -0.12
N PHE A 375 -13.11 -25.20 -0.11
CA PHE A 375 -12.77 -25.96 1.10
C PHE A 375 -11.35 -26.53 1.03
N ILE A 376 -10.71 -26.72 2.19
CA ILE A 376 -9.42 -27.39 2.31
C ILE A 376 -9.62 -28.78 2.96
N PRO A 377 -9.43 -29.90 2.24
CA PRO A 377 -9.67 -31.25 2.77
C PRO A 377 -8.63 -31.72 3.79
N LYS A 378 -9.06 -32.66 4.64
CA LYS A 378 -8.19 -33.47 5.53
C LYS A 378 -6.94 -33.97 4.82
N GLY A 379 -5.77 -33.67 5.36
CA GLY A 379 -4.48 -34.18 4.93
C GLY A 379 -3.98 -33.64 3.58
N LEU A 380 -4.53 -32.53 3.07
CA LEU A 380 -4.06 -31.96 1.80
C LEU A 380 -2.59 -31.53 1.88
N PHE A 381 -2.18 -30.92 3.00
CA PHE A 381 -0.85 -30.38 3.21
C PHE A 381 -0.01 -31.17 4.22
N SER A 382 -0.52 -32.32 4.71
CA SER A 382 0.12 -33.07 5.81
C SER A 382 1.49 -33.65 5.46
N GLU A 383 1.78 -33.93 4.18
CA GLU A 383 3.09 -34.44 3.75
C GLU A 383 4.12 -33.33 3.48
N LEU A 384 3.71 -32.05 3.52
CA LEU A 384 4.52 -30.90 3.12
C LEU A 384 5.34 -30.35 4.29
N THR A 385 6.23 -31.17 4.84
CA THR A 385 7.00 -30.85 6.05
C THR A 385 7.98 -29.68 5.85
N LYS A 386 8.41 -29.41 4.61
CA LYS A 386 9.31 -28.28 4.29
C LYS A 386 8.59 -27.01 3.85
N MET A 387 7.27 -26.98 3.86
CA MET A 387 6.51 -25.81 3.41
C MET A 387 6.72 -24.66 4.38
N GLU A 388 7.04 -23.48 3.87
CA GLU A 388 7.34 -22.26 4.62
C GLU A 388 6.26 -21.19 4.38
N VAL A 389 5.70 -21.12 3.17
CA VAL A 389 4.72 -20.09 2.78
C VAL A 389 3.55 -20.68 1.99
N LEU A 390 2.33 -20.28 2.36
CA LEU A 390 1.09 -20.69 1.71
C LEU A 390 0.20 -19.48 1.41
N HIS A 391 -0.09 -19.26 0.12
CA HIS A 391 -1.03 -18.24 -0.35
C HIS A 391 -2.34 -18.87 -0.78
N LEU A 392 -3.43 -18.48 -0.11
CA LEU A 392 -4.80 -18.91 -0.35
C LEU A 392 -5.79 -17.72 -0.34
N GLU A 393 -5.29 -16.49 -0.29
CA GLU A 393 -6.08 -15.27 -0.29
C GLU A 393 -6.89 -15.10 -1.58
N ASN A 394 -7.98 -14.32 -1.51
CA ASN A 394 -8.87 -14.07 -2.65
C ASN A 394 -9.43 -15.38 -3.27
N ASN A 395 -9.94 -16.25 -2.41
CA ASN A 395 -10.64 -17.48 -2.80
C ASN A 395 -12.08 -17.44 -2.27
N GLN A 396 -12.74 -18.60 -2.17
CA GLN A 396 -14.10 -18.71 -1.63
C GLN A 396 -14.15 -19.72 -0.47
N ILE A 397 -13.04 -19.87 0.26
CA ILE A 397 -12.88 -20.90 1.28
C ILE A 397 -13.86 -20.61 2.41
N ILE A 398 -14.68 -21.60 2.75
CA ILE A 398 -15.64 -21.54 3.86
C ILE A 398 -15.08 -22.29 5.07
N THR A 399 -14.47 -23.45 4.83
CA THR A 399 -13.96 -24.34 5.89
C THR A 399 -12.58 -24.89 5.56
N ILE A 400 -11.80 -25.08 6.63
CA ILE A 400 -10.51 -25.75 6.63
C ILE A 400 -10.65 -26.93 7.59
N ASP A 401 -10.30 -28.13 7.11
CA ASP A 401 -10.37 -29.34 7.91
C ASP A 401 -9.35 -29.33 9.08
N GLU A 402 -9.73 -29.93 10.21
CA GLU A 402 -8.92 -29.95 11.43
C GLU A 402 -7.62 -30.75 11.31
N GLU A 403 -7.48 -31.57 10.26
CA GLU A 403 -6.27 -32.33 9.95
C GLU A 403 -5.70 -31.93 8.58
N ALA A 404 -5.94 -30.70 8.12
CA ALA A 404 -5.43 -30.20 6.84
C ALA A 404 -3.88 -30.13 6.79
N PHE A 405 -3.24 -29.83 7.92
CA PHE A 405 -1.80 -29.58 8.06
C PHE A 405 -1.12 -30.59 8.98
N ALA A 406 0.20 -30.77 8.81
CA ALA A 406 1.03 -31.49 9.79
C ALA A 406 1.56 -30.53 10.84
N ILE A 407 0.93 -30.51 12.01
CA ILE A 407 1.19 -29.54 13.08
C ILE A 407 2.64 -29.56 13.61
N ASP A 408 3.23 -30.75 13.79
CA ASP A 408 4.57 -30.92 14.39
C ASP A 408 5.73 -30.72 13.42
N SER A 409 5.52 -31.12 12.16
CA SER A 409 6.60 -31.29 11.18
C SER A 409 6.60 -30.21 10.10
N SER A 410 5.64 -29.29 10.13
CA SER A 410 5.56 -28.21 9.16
C SER A 410 6.47 -27.05 9.56
N LEU A 411 7.28 -26.57 8.61
CA LEU A 411 8.05 -25.33 8.72
C LEU A 411 7.22 -24.09 8.32
N LEU A 412 5.88 -24.21 8.27
CA LEU A 412 5.00 -23.17 7.74
C LEU A 412 5.02 -21.96 8.66
N ARG A 413 5.46 -20.82 8.11
CA ARG A 413 5.63 -19.55 8.83
C ARG A 413 4.56 -18.54 8.44
N GLU A 414 4.23 -18.50 7.16
CA GLU A 414 3.35 -17.47 6.57
C GLU A 414 2.15 -18.14 5.91
N ILE A 415 0.96 -17.73 6.35
CA ILE A 415 -0.32 -18.29 5.91
C ILE A 415 -1.25 -17.12 5.57
N HIS A 416 -1.58 -17.00 4.29
CA HIS A 416 -2.45 -15.93 3.79
C HIS A 416 -3.81 -16.50 3.40
N LEU A 417 -4.86 -16.11 4.14
CA LEU A 417 -6.23 -16.57 3.97
C LEU A 417 -7.23 -15.39 3.86
N GLN A 418 -6.73 -14.17 3.69
CA GLN A 418 -7.58 -12.99 3.60
C GLN A 418 -8.49 -12.99 2.36
N ASN A 419 -9.59 -12.25 2.42
CA ASN A 419 -10.59 -12.19 1.34
C ASN A 419 -11.13 -13.59 0.97
N ASN A 420 -11.63 -14.31 1.97
CA ASN A 420 -12.31 -15.59 1.82
C ASN A 420 -13.70 -15.53 2.48
N LYS A 421 -14.32 -16.69 2.72
CA LYS A 421 -15.64 -16.83 3.37
C LYS A 421 -15.55 -17.66 4.64
N ILE A 422 -14.38 -17.69 5.29
CA ILE A 422 -14.12 -18.56 6.43
C ILE A 422 -15.00 -18.11 7.59
N THR A 423 -15.79 -19.04 8.11
CA THR A 423 -16.69 -18.78 9.25
C THR A 423 -16.11 -19.28 10.57
N ARG A 424 -15.11 -20.17 10.54
CA ARG A 424 -14.51 -20.76 11.73
C ARG A 424 -13.00 -20.95 11.59
N VAL A 425 -12.25 -20.60 12.63
CA VAL A 425 -10.82 -20.90 12.74
C VAL A 425 -10.67 -22.39 13.08
N SER A 426 -9.96 -23.15 12.24
CA SER A 426 -9.62 -24.55 12.51
C SER A 426 -8.55 -24.64 13.61
N GLN A 427 -8.63 -25.64 14.48
CA GLN A 427 -7.63 -26.00 15.48
C GLN A 427 -6.25 -26.19 14.85
N SER A 428 -6.17 -26.81 13.67
CA SER A 428 -4.88 -27.03 12.98
C SER A 428 -4.06 -25.75 12.79
N LEU A 429 -4.69 -24.62 12.43
CA LEU A 429 -4.01 -23.32 12.28
C LEU A 429 -3.45 -22.81 13.61
N LEU A 430 -4.16 -23.07 14.71
CA LEU A 430 -3.76 -22.66 16.07
C LEU A 430 -2.67 -23.56 16.66
N LEU A 431 -2.45 -24.74 16.09
CA LEU A 431 -1.46 -25.73 16.54
C LEU A 431 -0.18 -25.75 15.69
N LEU A 432 -0.05 -24.89 14.67
CA LEU A 432 1.15 -24.81 13.85
C LEU A 432 2.30 -24.16 14.63
N ARG A 433 3.28 -24.97 15.03
CA ARG A 433 4.44 -24.57 15.85
C ARG A 433 5.27 -23.42 15.29
N HIS A 434 5.47 -23.38 13.98
CA HIS A 434 6.36 -22.39 13.33
C HIS A 434 5.61 -21.20 12.73
N ALA A 435 4.28 -21.17 12.82
CA ALA A 435 3.48 -20.11 12.22
C ALA A 435 3.75 -18.77 12.92
N ARG A 436 4.28 -17.82 12.15
CA ARG A 436 4.59 -16.45 12.62
C ARG A 436 3.53 -15.46 12.17
N HIS A 437 2.93 -15.68 11.01
CA HIS A 437 1.93 -14.79 10.46
C HIS A 437 0.77 -15.59 9.86
N ILE A 438 -0.42 -15.40 10.43
CA ILE A 438 -1.67 -15.99 9.96
C ILE A 438 -2.66 -14.86 9.66
N ASP A 439 -2.93 -14.63 8.39
CA ASP A 439 -3.86 -13.59 7.95
C ASP A 439 -5.25 -14.18 7.65
N LEU A 440 -6.22 -13.88 8.50
CA LEU A 440 -7.63 -14.25 8.36
C LEU A 440 -8.52 -13.01 8.14
N SER A 441 -7.95 -11.88 7.73
CA SER A 441 -8.71 -10.65 7.52
C SER A 441 -9.73 -10.77 6.38
N PHE A 442 -10.77 -9.93 6.38
CA PHE A 442 -11.81 -9.94 5.34
C PHE A 442 -12.45 -11.33 5.13
N ASN A 443 -12.83 -11.96 6.24
CA ASN A 443 -13.56 -13.22 6.28
C ASN A 443 -14.93 -13.00 6.97
N ARG A 444 -15.56 -14.08 7.44
CA ARG A 444 -16.87 -14.09 8.11
C ARG A 444 -16.76 -14.67 9.52
N LEU A 445 -15.62 -14.45 10.18
CA LEU A 445 -15.37 -14.98 11.52
C LEU A 445 -16.14 -14.19 12.57
N THR A 446 -16.70 -14.91 13.55
CA THR A 446 -17.30 -14.31 14.74
C THR A 446 -16.55 -14.72 16.01
N PHE A 447 -16.75 -13.97 17.10
CA PHE A 447 -16.16 -14.35 18.39
C PHE A 447 -16.71 -15.71 18.89
N GLN A 448 -17.96 -16.03 18.58
CA GLN A 448 -18.57 -17.29 19.01
C GLN A 448 -17.91 -18.51 18.35
N ASP A 449 -17.52 -18.39 17.08
CA ASP A 449 -16.79 -19.44 16.37
C ASP A 449 -15.37 -19.62 16.92
N LEU A 450 -14.71 -18.51 17.27
CA LEU A 450 -13.40 -18.54 17.93
C LEU A 450 -13.49 -19.18 19.33
N ASP A 451 -14.46 -18.77 20.16
CA ASP A 451 -14.69 -19.35 21.50
C ASP A 451 -14.97 -20.86 21.42
N LYS A 452 -15.75 -21.29 20.42
CA LYS A 452 -16.00 -22.72 20.19
C LYS A 452 -14.71 -23.46 19.85
N THR A 453 -13.87 -22.92 18.98
CA THR A 453 -12.57 -23.53 18.69
C THR A 453 -11.66 -23.56 19.93
N ILE A 454 -11.61 -22.47 20.72
CA ILE A 454 -10.86 -22.43 21.98
C ILE A 454 -11.35 -23.50 22.97
N ALA A 455 -12.66 -23.73 23.04
CA ALA A 455 -13.25 -24.73 23.92
C ALA A 455 -12.93 -26.18 23.53
N GLU A 456 -12.63 -26.43 22.25
CA GLU A 456 -12.31 -27.75 21.72
C GLU A 456 -10.79 -28.04 21.73
N LEU A 457 -9.94 -27.02 21.93
CA LEU A 457 -8.49 -27.19 21.98
C LEU A 457 -8.03 -27.82 23.31
N ASP A 458 -7.13 -28.79 23.20
CA ASP A 458 -6.40 -29.32 24.36
C ASP A 458 -5.30 -28.35 24.80
N VAL A 459 -5.34 -27.95 26.08
CA VAL A 459 -4.40 -26.97 26.66
C VAL A 459 -2.97 -27.50 26.66
N GLY A 460 -2.78 -28.79 26.96
CA GLY A 460 -1.45 -29.42 26.99
C GLY A 460 -0.80 -29.43 25.61
N THR A 461 -1.57 -29.80 24.60
CA THR A 461 -1.15 -29.82 23.19
C THR A 461 -0.81 -28.41 22.71
N PHE A 462 -1.67 -27.42 22.95
CA PHE A 462 -1.41 -26.05 22.55
C PHE A 462 -0.17 -25.47 23.25
N ALA A 463 -0.02 -25.70 24.55
CA ALA A 463 1.16 -25.28 25.31
C ALA A 463 2.46 -25.93 24.79
N TYR A 464 2.40 -27.23 24.44
CA TYR A 464 3.53 -27.95 23.86
C TYR A 464 3.93 -27.38 22.49
N GLN A 465 2.96 -27.14 21.60
CA GLN A 465 3.23 -26.58 20.26
C GLN A 465 3.81 -25.16 20.33
N HIS A 466 3.45 -24.40 21.36
CA HIS A 466 3.87 -23.02 21.54
C HIS A 466 4.91 -22.82 22.64
N GLN A 467 5.61 -23.88 23.10
CA GLN A 467 6.51 -23.83 24.26
C GLN A 467 7.60 -22.73 24.14
N GLU A 468 8.16 -22.51 22.95
CA GLU A 468 9.16 -21.45 22.70
C GLU A 468 8.57 -20.03 22.82
N THR A 469 7.26 -19.88 22.63
CA THR A 469 6.52 -18.61 22.72
C THR A 469 5.83 -18.45 24.09
N ALA A 470 5.49 -19.56 24.76
CA ALA A 470 4.65 -19.62 25.94
C ALA A 470 5.39 -19.97 27.25
N SER A 471 6.64 -20.45 27.20
CA SER A 471 7.33 -21.05 28.36
C SER A 471 8.68 -20.44 28.72
N SER A 472 8.91 -19.14 28.51
CA SER A 472 10.11 -18.49 29.06
C SER A 472 9.78 -17.70 30.34
N PRO A 473 10.22 -18.16 31.54
CA PRO A 473 10.12 -17.41 32.80
C PRO A 473 11.08 -16.20 32.83
N GLN A 474 12.04 -16.15 31.90
CA GLN A 474 12.89 -15.01 31.64
C GLN A 474 12.52 -14.44 30.27
N PHE A 475 12.26 -13.15 30.17
CA PHE A 475 11.92 -12.44 28.95
C PHE A 475 13.00 -12.57 27.85
N ARG A 476 13.05 -13.69 27.14
CA ARG A 476 13.66 -13.81 25.82
C ARG A 476 12.59 -14.29 24.87
N LEU A 477 11.68 -13.37 24.54
CA LEU A 477 10.82 -13.54 23.38
C LEU A 477 11.71 -13.43 22.12
N PRO A 478 11.52 -14.28 21.10
CA PRO A 478 12.22 -14.14 19.83
C PRO A 478 11.93 -12.76 19.21
N GLU A 479 12.84 -12.25 18.37
CA GLU A 479 12.73 -10.95 17.67
C GLU A 479 11.43 -10.78 16.85
N SER A 480 10.69 -11.86 16.59
CA SER A 480 9.42 -11.85 15.86
C SER A 480 8.27 -12.40 16.72
N VAL A 481 7.24 -11.58 16.89
CA VAL A 481 5.98 -11.93 17.56
C VAL A 481 5.07 -12.69 16.59
N ASN A 482 4.40 -13.76 17.05
CA ASN A 482 3.39 -14.42 16.24
C ASN A 482 2.18 -13.49 16.08
N GLN A 483 1.74 -13.28 14.85
CA GLN A 483 0.65 -12.39 14.49
C GLN A 483 -0.52 -13.20 13.94
N MET A 484 -1.71 -12.84 14.41
CA MET A 484 -2.98 -13.35 13.88
C MET A 484 -3.86 -12.16 13.51
N ASN A 485 -4.15 -12.01 12.23
CA ASN A 485 -4.94 -10.90 11.73
C ASN A 485 -6.41 -11.32 11.57
N PHE A 486 -7.30 -10.71 12.36
CA PHE A 486 -8.76 -10.86 12.24
C PHE A 486 -9.44 -9.59 11.71
N ALA A 487 -8.70 -8.65 11.11
CA ALA A 487 -9.26 -7.40 10.63
C ALA A 487 -10.43 -7.61 9.67
N HIS A 488 -11.41 -6.72 9.69
CA HIS A 488 -12.57 -6.72 8.79
C HIS A 488 -13.35 -8.05 8.77
N ASN A 489 -13.58 -8.63 9.94
CA ASN A 489 -14.47 -9.78 10.15
C ASN A 489 -15.78 -9.33 10.84
N ASP A 490 -16.57 -10.29 11.31
CA ASP A 490 -17.89 -10.08 11.90
C ASP A 490 -17.87 -10.22 13.45
N PHE A 491 -16.76 -9.82 14.10
CA PHE A 491 -16.67 -9.83 15.57
C PHE A 491 -17.50 -8.68 16.17
N THR A 492 -18.61 -9.04 16.82
CA THR A 492 -19.56 -8.08 17.42
C THR A 492 -19.46 -8.00 18.94
N THR A 493 -19.60 -9.11 19.65
CA THR A 493 -19.59 -9.10 21.13
C THR A 493 -18.65 -10.15 21.68
N ILE A 494 -17.96 -9.81 22.77
CA ILE A 494 -17.03 -10.67 23.49
C ILE A 494 -17.56 -10.83 24.92
N ASP A 495 -18.13 -12.01 25.22
CA ASP A 495 -18.76 -12.30 26.52
C ASP A 495 -17.90 -13.27 27.33
N ILE A 496 -16.92 -12.71 28.04
CA ILE A 496 -15.98 -13.49 28.88
C ILE A 496 -16.67 -14.15 30.09
N ALA A 497 -17.80 -13.60 30.53
CA ALA A 497 -18.49 -14.05 31.74
C ALA A 497 -19.12 -15.44 31.55
N ARG A 498 -19.46 -15.82 30.32
CA ARG A 498 -20.01 -17.13 29.96
C ARG A 498 -18.95 -18.24 29.85
N MET A 499 -17.68 -17.90 29.84
CA MET A 499 -16.61 -18.89 29.74
C MET A 499 -16.41 -19.64 31.07
N SER A 500 -16.08 -20.93 31.01
CA SER A 500 -15.59 -21.67 32.18
C SER A 500 -14.18 -21.21 32.56
N GLN A 501 -13.71 -21.55 33.75
CA GLN A 501 -12.34 -21.21 34.17
C GLN A 501 -11.29 -21.85 33.24
N SER A 502 -11.48 -23.09 32.81
CA SER A 502 -10.57 -23.77 31.87
C SER A 502 -10.50 -23.06 30.51
N ARG A 503 -11.65 -22.62 29.97
CA ARG A 503 -11.73 -21.87 28.71
C ARG A 503 -11.06 -20.50 28.82
N ARG A 504 -11.26 -19.79 29.93
CA ARG A 504 -10.55 -18.52 30.19
C ARG A 504 -9.04 -18.74 30.21
N ASN A 505 -8.54 -19.74 30.92
CA ASN A 505 -7.11 -20.03 30.97
C ASN A 505 -6.54 -20.32 29.56
N MET A 506 -7.29 -21.06 28.73
CA MET A 506 -6.89 -21.32 27.35
C MET A 506 -6.89 -20.04 26.50
N PHE A 507 -7.89 -19.19 26.66
CA PHE A 507 -7.95 -17.91 25.95
C PHE A 507 -6.83 -16.96 26.38
N GLU A 508 -6.45 -16.94 27.66
CA GLU A 508 -5.28 -16.20 28.14
C GLU A 508 -4.00 -16.70 27.47
N LEU A 509 -3.83 -18.02 27.35
CA LEU A 509 -2.68 -18.62 26.67
C LEU A 509 -2.65 -18.23 25.18
N PHE A 510 -3.81 -18.24 24.52
CA PHE A 510 -3.96 -17.77 23.15
C PHE A 510 -3.52 -16.29 22.98
N LEU A 511 -3.95 -15.39 23.88
CA LEU A 511 -3.56 -13.97 23.87
C LEU A 511 -2.07 -13.74 24.20
N ARG A 512 -1.40 -14.69 24.87
CA ARG A 512 0.06 -14.64 25.09
C ARG A 512 0.81 -15.02 23.82
N VAL A 513 0.37 -16.06 23.13
CA VAL A 513 1.02 -16.55 21.91
C VAL A 513 0.89 -15.53 20.79
N TYR A 514 -0.32 -15.03 20.52
CA TYR A 514 -0.60 -14.20 19.35
C TYR A 514 -0.81 -12.72 19.69
N GLU A 515 -0.21 -11.84 18.90
CA GLU A 515 -0.68 -10.46 18.73
C GLU A 515 -1.84 -10.45 17.74
N ILE A 516 -2.96 -9.84 18.13
CA ILE A 516 -4.23 -9.95 17.41
C ILE A 516 -4.64 -8.60 16.86
N ASP A 517 -4.76 -8.53 15.54
CA ASP A 517 -5.37 -7.38 14.87
C ASP A 517 -6.89 -7.56 14.75
N MET A 518 -7.65 -6.62 15.32
CA MET A 518 -9.11 -6.57 15.27
C MET A 518 -9.64 -5.39 14.45
N THR A 519 -8.80 -4.72 13.67
CA THR A 519 -9.15 -3.52 12.91
C THR A 519 -10.42 -3.72 12.09
N GLY A 520 -11.34 -2.75 12.11
CA GLY A 520 -12.53 -2.77 11.26
C GLY A 520 -13.61 -3.80 11.64
N ASN A 521 -13.50 -4.47 12.80
CA ASN A 521 -14.57 -5.33 13.31
C ASN A 521 -15.70 -4.52 13.96
N PRO A 522 -16.97 -4.94 13.81
CA PRO A 522 -18.14 -4.23 14.31
C PRO A 522 -18.40 -4.44 15.82
N LEU A 523 -17.42 -4.18 16.68
CA LEU A 523 -17.54 -4.41 18.12
C LEU A 523 -18.63 -3.53 18.77
N LEU A 524 -19.59 -4.18 19.42
CA LEU A 524 -20.66 -3.58 20.20
C LEU A 524 -20.15 -3.32 21.62
N CYS A 525 -19.93 -2.06 21.99
CA CYS A 525 -19.48 -1.66 23.31
C CYS A 525 -20.63 -1.62 24.31
N ASP A 526 -21.14 -2.82 24.59
CA ASP A 526 -22.24 -3.10 25.49
C ASP A 526 -21.76 -3.57 26.88
N GLY A 527 -22.71 -3.87 27.76
CA GLY A 527 -22.42 -4.42 29.09
C GLY A 527 -21.67 -5.75 29.09
N LYS A 528 -21.75 -6.56 28.03
CA LYS A 528 -20.98 -7.81 27.91
C LYS A 528 -19.51 -7.49 27.62
N LEU A 529 -19.26 -6.60 26.66
CA LEU A 529 -17.91 -6.14 26.35
C LEU A 529 -17.28 -5.39 27.52
N LEU A 530 -18.07 -4.67 28.34
CA LEU A 530 -17.58 -4.08 29.59
C LEU A 530 -16.99 -5.14 30.54
N GLY A 531 -17.65 -6.30 30.67
CA GLY A 531 -17.15 -7.43 31.44
C GLY A 531 -15.80 -7.94 30.92
N PHE A 532 -15.67 -8.05 29.59
CA PHE A 532 -14.40 -8.39 28.94
C PHE A 532 -13.31 -7.33 29.18
N VAL A 533 -13.63 -6.04 29.06
CA VAL A 533 -12.69 -4.93 29.27
C VAL A 533 -12.17 -4.90 30.70
N ARG A 534 -13.03 -5.14 31.71
CA ARG A 534 -12.61 -5.25 33.12
C ARG A 534 -11.63 -6.41 33.34
N TRP A 535 -11.98 -7.58 32.82
CA TRP A 535 -11.09 -8.75 32.87
C TRP A 535 -9.76 -8.48 32.17
N LEU A 536 -9.79 -7.84 31.00
CA LEU A 536 -8.60 -7.52 30.21
C LEU A 536 -7.67 -6.54 30.95
N ARG A 537 -8.22 -5.51 31.60
CA ARG A 537 -7.45 -4.58 32.44
C ARG A 537 -6.75 -5.31 33.58
N TYR A 538 -7.45 -6.18 34.31
CA TYR A 538 -6.89 -6.98 35.39
C TYR A 538 -5.78 -7.92 34.88
N TRP A 539 -6.04 -8.62 33.78
CA TRP A 539 -5.07 -9.53 33.17
C TRP A 539 -3.80 -8.78 32.71
N MET A 540 -3.94 -7.62 32.08
CA MET A 540 -2.80 -6.79 31.67
C MET A 540 -1.98 -6.27 32.84
N GLN A 541 -2.62 -5.91 33.96
CA GLN A 541 -1.92 -5.48 35.19
C GLN A 541 -1.07 -6.61 35.77
N ASN A 542 -1.58 -7.84 35.75
CA ASN A 542 -0.87 -9.02 36.25
C ASN A 542 0.19 -9.56 35.28
N ASN A 543 0.20 -9.11 34.01
CA ASN A 543 1.13 -9.52 32.97
C ASN A 543 1.95 -8.34 32.45
N THR A 544 2.61 -7.59 33.34
CA THR A 544 3.35 -6.35 33.04
C THR A 544 4.36 -6.49 31.90
N GLY A 545 5.00 -7.64 31.80
CA GLY A 545 5.92 -7.96 30.71
C GLY A 545 5.33 -7.89 29.31
N LEU A 546 4.08 -8.33 29.14
CA LEU A 546 3.40 -8.25 27.86
C LEU A 546 3.13 -6.80 27.47
N ARG A 547 2.83 -5.94 28.45
CA ARG A 547 2.60 -4.50 28.22
C ARG A 547 3.87 -3.77 27.74
N VAL A 548 5.03 -4.19 28.23
CA VAL A 548 6.34 -3.64 27.79
C VAL A 548 6.68 -4.10 26.39
N VAL A 549 6.46 -5.39 26.08
CA VAL A 549 6.84 -5.97 24.79
C VAL A 549 5.83 -5.64 23.69
N ARG A 550 4.53 -5.54 24.02
CA ARG A 550 3.43 -5.32 23.08
C ARG A 550 2.52 -4.18 23.55
N PRO A 551 2.99 -2.93 23.57
CA PRO A 551 2.20 -1.79 24.06
C PRO A 551 0.93 -1.52 23.22
N LYS A 552 0.86 -2.05 22.00
CA LYS A 552 -0.23 -1.80 21.03
C LYS A 552 -1.18 -2.99 20.81
N GLN A 553 -1.03 -4.11 21.51
CA GLN A 553 -1.79 -5.36 21.24
C GLN A 553 -3.31 -5.18 21.18
N PHE A 554 -3.88 -4.23 21.92
CA PHE A 554 -5.32 -3.95 21.96
C PHE A 554 -5.72 -2.61 21.35
N SER A 555 -4.81 -1.92 20.66
CA SER A 555 -5.07 -0.61 20.06
C SER A 555 -6.02 -0.67 18.86
N THR A 556 -6.07 -1.81 18.19
CA THR A 556 -6.95 -2.10 17.04
C THR A 556 -8.36 -2.51 17.46
N TRP A 557 -8.57 -2.81 18.75
CA TRP A 557 -9.85 -3.23 19.30
C TRP A 557 -10.67 -1.98 19.62
N LYS A 558 -11.52 -1.57 18.67
CA LYS A 558 -12.25 -0.30 18.73
C LYS A 558 -13.76 -0.53 18.74
N CYS A 559 -14.48 0.32 19.46
CA CYS A 559 -15.94 0.32 19.44
C CYS A 559 -16.47 0.70 18.07
N ALA A 560 -17.40 -0.07 17.51
CA ALA A 560 -18.17 0.32 16.34
C ALA A 560 -19.52 0.95 16.73
N THR A 561 -20.10 0.50 17.84
CA THR A 561 -21.37 1.00 18.39
C THR A 561 -21.25 1.14 19.91
N PRO A 562 -21.86 2.16 20.55
CA PRO A 562 -22.69 3.20 19.95
C PRO A 562 -21.86 4.32 19.28
N VAL A 563 -22.55 5.19 18.52
CA VAL A 563 -21.93 6.18 17.62
C VAL A 563 -21.03 7.17 18.37
N GLU A 564 -21.35 7.48 19.63
CA GLU A 564 -20.66 8.47 20.46
C GLU A 564 -19.23 8.06 20.84
N ILE A 565 -18.98 6.74 20.91
CA ILE A 565 -17.67 6.17 21.22
C ILE A 565 -17.10 5.36 20.05
N LYS A 566 -17.69 5.53 18.85
CA LYS A 566 -17.19 4.89 17.63
C LYS A 566 -15.70 5.21 17.42
N ASP A 567 -14.97 4.20 16.97
CA ASP A 567 -13.53 4.20 16.68
C ASP A 567 -12.62 4.43 17.91
N LYS A 568 -13.17 4.55 19.12
CA LYS A 568 -12.38 4.60 20.35
C LYS A 568 -11.88 3.20 20.75
N PRO A 569 -10.59 3.04 21.10
CA PRO A 569 -10.08 1.78 21.64
C PRO A 569 -10.82 1.36 22.91
N ILE A 570 -11.20 0.09 23.03
CA ILE A 570 -12.07 -0.42 24.11
C ILE A 570 -11.52 -0.15 25.52
N LEU A 571 -10.19 -0.15 25.68
CA LEU A 571 -9.54 0.11 26.96
C LEU A 571 -9.60 1.59 27.38
N SER A 572 -9.74 2.51 26.42
CA SER A 572 -9.82 3.96 26.64
C SER A 572 -11.24 4.46 26.95
N VAL A 573 -12.26 3.62 26.75
CA VAL A 573 -13.67 3.97 26.99
C VAL A 573 -13.96 3.89 28.49
N ALA A 574 -14.61 4.92 29.02
CA ALA A 574 -15.04 4.96 30.41
C ALA A 574 -16.20 3.98 30.66
N GLU A 575 -16.24 3.33 31.82
CA GLU A 575 -17.19 2.24 32.08
C GLU A 575 -18.67 2.68 32.00
N ASN A 576 -18.96 3.93 32.31
CA ASN A 576 -20.31 4.52 32.22
C ASN A 576 -20.78 4.78 30.78
N GLN A 577 -19.90 4.68 29.78
CA GLN A 577 -20.22 4.89 28.37
C GLN A 577 -20.67 3.60 27.65
N PHE A 578 -20.56 2.44 28.30
CA PHE A 578 -21.01 1.16 27.74
C PHE A 578 -22.54 1.03 27.86
N ILE A 579 -23.18 0.60 26.78
CA ILE A 579 -24.66 0.55 26.68
C ILE A 579 -25.24 -0.84 27.05
N SER A 580 -26.48 -0.86 27.51
CA SER A 580 -27.23 -2.09 27.76
C SER A 580 -28.27 -2.30 26.65
N ASN A 581 -28.35 -3.51 26.11
CA ASN A 581 -29.40 -3.92 25.17
C ASN A 581 -30.71 -4.20 25.92
N ARG A 582 -31.31 -3.17 26.54
CA ARG A 582 -32.70 -3.22 27.02
C ARG A 582 -33.61 -2.63 25.95
N ASN A 583 -34.67 -3.36 25.59
CA ASN A 583 -35.75 -2.80 24.79
C ASN A 583 -36.49 -1.76 25.64
N LEU A 584 -36.42 -0.51 25.22
CA LEU A 584 -37.13 0.60 25.84
C LEU A 584 -38.47 0.81 25.12
N SER A 585 -39.59 0.71 25.85
CA SER A 585 -40.89 1.17 25.37
C SER A 585 -40.90 2.70 25.29
N ASP A 586 -41.74 3.24 24.40
CA ASP A 586 -41.99 4.70 24.28
C ASP A 586 -40.79 5.58 23.88
N CYS A 587 -39.81 5.01 23.16
CA CYS A 587 -38.79 5.82 22.50
C CYS A 587 -39.39 6.65 21.35
N PRO A 588 -39.18 7.99 21.30
CA PRO A 588 -39.67 8.82 20.20
C PRO A 588 -39.12 8.38 18.85
N LYS A 589 -39.94 8.40 17.79
CA LYS A 589 -39.57 7.88 16.46
C LYS A 589 -38.37 8.61 15.84
N GLU A 590 -38.23 9.88 16.15
CA GLU A 590 -37.17 10.75 15.64
C GLU A 590 -35.86 10.63 16.43
N CYS A 591 -35.89 9.96 17.59
CA CYS A 591 -34.81 9.90 18.56
C CYS A 591 -34.23 8.49 18.70
N THR A 592 -33.04 8.41 19.29
CA THR A 592 -32.40 7.15 19.65
C THR A 592 -32.32 7.02 21.16
N CYS A 593 -32.85 5.93 21.72
CA CYS A 593 -32.86 5.69 23.15
C CYS A 593 -31.99 4.49 23.52
N HIS A 594 -31.18 4.61 24.57
CA HIS A 594 -30.37 3.52 25.11
C HIS A 594 -30.19 3.63 26.62
N VAL A 595 -29.80 2.55 27.28
CA VAL A 595 -29.61 2.50 28.72
C VAL A 595 -28.13 2.38 29.04
N ARG A 596 -27.59 3.18 29.97
CA ARG A 596 -26.21 3.01 30.46
C ARG A 596 -26.10 1.75 31.33
N SER A 597 -25.08 0.93 31.08
CA SER A 597 -24.92 -0.38 31.75
C SER A 597 -24.68 -0.30 33.26
N LEU A 598 -24.09 0.79 33.76
CA LEU A 598 -23.65 0.89 35.16
C LEU A 598 -24.79 1.31 36.12
N HIS A 599 -25.57 2.33 35.75
CA HIS A 599 -26.56 2.96 36.62
C HIS A 599 -28.00 2.84 36.11
N GLY A 600 -28.21 2.31 34.89
CA GLY A 600 -29.55 2.16 34.34
C GLY A 600 -30.22 3.46 33.86
N THR A 601 -29.48 4.57 33.82
CA THR A 601 -29.95 5.85 33.28
C THR A 601 -30.35 5.70 31.81
N VAL A 602 -31.53 6.21 31.47
CA VAL A 602 -32.07 6.24 30.12
C VAL A 602 -31.52 7.47 29.39
N ILE A 603 -30.84 7.23 28.28
CA ILE A 603 -30.35 8.29 27.39
C ILE A 603 -31.32 8.40 26.24
N VAL A 604 -31.88 9.60 26.03
CA VAL A 604 -32.74 9.91 24.90
C VAL A 604 -32.03 10.98 24.05
N ASP A 605 -31.44 10.55 22.93
CA ASP A 605 -30.73 11.45 22.01
C ASP A 605 -31.61 11.85 20.83
N CYS A 606 -31.97 13.14 20.82
CA CYS A 606 -32.78 13.81 19.81
C CYS A 606 -32.05 15.01 19.18
N LYS A 607 -30.70 15.00 19.18
CA LYS A 607 -29.91 16.12 18.63
C LYS A 607 -30.05 16.24 17.12
N LYS A 608 -30.11 17.48 16.62
CA LYS A 608 -30.08 17.78 15.16
C LYS A 608 -31.14 17.00 14.36
N LYS A 609 -32.37 16.95 14.89
CA LYS A 609 -33.52 16.25 14.29
C LYS A 609 -34.56 17.21 13.72
N ASP A 610 -34.24 18.51 13.64
CA ASP A 610 -35.14 19.58 13.19
C ASP A 610 -36.47 19.64 13.97
N LEU A 611 -36.46 19.24 15.25
CA LEU A 611 -37.68 19.19 16.07
C LEU A 611 -38.22 20.60 16.35
N LEU A 612 -39.53 20.78 16.15
CA LEU A 612 -40.25 22.02 16.51
C LEU A 612 -40.73 22.04 17.97
N THR A 613 -40.88 20.86 18.59
CA THR A 613 -41.32 20.71 19.97
C THR A 613 -40.65 19.51 20.63
N MET A 614 -40.67 19.45 21.95
CA MET A 614 -40.16 18.30 22.71
C MET A 614 -41.03 17.05 22.49
N PRO A 615 -40.45 15.84 22.53
CA PRO A 615 -41.22 14.60 22.45
C PRO A 615 -42.33 14.54 23.51
N ARG A 616 -43.52 14.04 23.13
CA ARG A 616 -44.67 13.94 24.06
C ARG A 616 -44.47 12.90 25.15
N SER A 617 -43.69 11.86 24.86
CA SER A 617 -43.35 10.77 25.76
C SER A 617 -41.88 10.42 25.60
N VAL A 618 -41.28 9.89 26.66
CA VAL A 618 -39.93 9.29 26.68
C VAL A 618 -40.00 8.01 27.50
N PRO A 619 -39.05 7.07 27.34
CA PRO A 619 -39.05 5.83 28.12
C PRO A 619 -38.96 6.10 29.63
N ASP A 620 -39.60 5.23 30.42
CA ASP A 620 -39.62 5.35 31.88
C ASP A 620 -38.24 5.14 32.51
N GLY A 621 -37.90 6.00 33.46
CA GLY A 621 -36.67 5.90 34.25
C GLY A 621 -35.98 7.25 34.47
N GLN A 622 -34.88 7.23 35.21
CA GLN A 622 -34.00 8.39 35.36
C GLN A 622 -33.41 8.74 33.98
N THR A 623 -33.69 9.94 33.47
CA THR A 623 -33.50 10.26 32.05
C THR A 623 -32.52 11.43 31.84
N GLU A 624 -31.60 11.25 30.90
CA GLU A 624 -30.84 12.35 30.30
C GLU A 624 -31.38 12.62 28.89
N LEU A 625 -31.88 13.84 28.68
CA LEU A 625 -32.58 14.22 27.46
C LEU A 625 -31.75 15.23 26.67
N PHE A 626 -31.36 14.82 25.47
CA PHE A 626 -30.52 15.63 24.59
C PHE A 626 -31.33 16.16 23.40
N LEU A 627 -31.55 17.47 23.37
CA LEU A 627 -32.39 18.17 22.38
C LEU A 627 -31.65 19.35 21.73
N GLN A 628 -30.31 19.35 21.75
CA GLN A 628 -29.52 20.45 21.20
C GLN A 628 -29.66 20.58 19.67
N SER A 629 -29.53 21.81 19.18
CA SER A 629 -29.53 22.13 17.74
C SER A 629 -30.82 21.69 17.04
N ASN A 630 -31.97 22.07 17.60
CA ASN A 630 -33.30 21.89 17.00
C ASN A 630 -33.97 23.26 16.81
N LYS A 631 -35.29 23.29 16.61
CA LYS A 631 -36.10 24.50 16.38
C LYS A 631 -37.19 24.65 17.45
N ILE A 632 -36.93 24.20 18.67
CA ILE A 632 -37.90 24.18 19.77
C ILE A 632 -38.16 25.61 20.25
N GLU A 633 -39.42 26.01 20.36
CA GLU A 633 -39.84 27.37 20.77
C GLU A 633 -40.34 27.46 22.22
N GLU A 634 -40.87 26.37 22.76
CA GLU A 634 -41.37 26.30 24.15
C GLU A 634 -41.04 24.95 24.79
N ILE A 635 -40.84 24.95 26.11
CA ILE A 635 -40.66 23.76 26.92
C ILE A 635 -41.99 23.43 27.63
N PRO A 636 -42.80 22.50 27.09
CA PRO A 636 -44.06 22.09 27.70
C PRO A 636 -43.85 21.40 29.06
N SER A 637 -44.81 21.58 29.98
CA SER A 637 -44.79 21.00 31.32
C SER A 637 -45.20 19.53 31.34
N TYR A 638 -44.51 18.69 30.56
CA TYR A 638 -44.77 17.24 30.51
C TYR A 638 -44.39 16.56 31.83
N SER A 639 -45.12 15.49 32.18
CA SER A 639 -44.93 14.76 33.44
C SER A 639 -43.55 14.10 33.56
N TYR A 640 -42.96 13.65 32.45
CA TYR A 640 -41.68 12.96 32.46
C TYR A 640 -40.50 13.86 32.91
N LEU A 641 -40.66 15.19 32.87
CA LEU A 641 -39.64 16.13 33.34
C LEU A 641 -39.29 15.95 34.82
N GLU A 642 -40.18 15.35 35.62
CA GLU A 642 -39.92 15.01 37.03
C GLU A 642 -38.79 13.98 37.21
N ASN A 643 -38.53 13.17 36.19
CA ASN A 643 -37.51 12.12 36.18
C ASN A 643 -36.27 12.50 35.36
N VAL A 644 -36.24 13.69 34.76
CA VAL A 644 -35.10 14.16 33.97
C VAL A 644 -34.02 14.72 34.88
N THR A 645 -32.80 14.21 34.76
CA THR A 645 -31.62 14.65 35.52
C THR A 645 -30.72 15.59 34.75
N ALA A 646 -30.65 15.41 33.43
CA ALA A 646 -29.93 16.32 32.55
C ALA A 646 -30.79 16.69 31.35
N LEU A 647 -30.98 17.99 31.13
CA LEU A 647 -31.76 18.54 30.02
C LEU A 647 -30.88 19.47 29.20
N TYR A 648 -30.62 19.08 27.95
CA TYR A 648 -29.80 19.86 27.03
C TYR A 648 -30.63 20.44 25.90
N LEU A 649 -30.79 21.76 25.89
CA LEU A 649 -31.62 22.54 24.98
C LEU A 649 -30.84 23.65 24.26
N SER A 650 -29.52 23.61 24.29
CA SER A 650 -28.65 24.57 23.62
C SER A 650 -28.97 24.70 22.13
N HIS A 651 -28.89 25.91 21.57
CA HIS A 651 -29.11 26.17 20.14
C HIS A 651 -30.52 25.78 19.69
N ASN A 652 -31.55 26.40 20.29
CA ASN A 652 -32.95 26.28 19.91
C ASN A 652 -33.57 27.69 19.77
N ASN A 653 -34.90 27.79 19.65
CA ASN A 653 -35.64 29.04 19.49
C ASN A 653 -36.46 29.40 20.74
N ILE A 654 -36.05 28.96 21.94
CA ILE A 654 -36.88 29.06 23.14
C ILE A 654 -36.95 30.52 23.61
N GLU A 655 -38.15 31.09 23.64
CA GLU A 655 -38.37 32.51 23.96
C GLU A 655 -38.65 32.77 25.43
N ARG A 656 -39.30 31.81 26.10
CA ARG A 656 -39.68 31.92 27.52
C ARG A 656 -39.65 30.56 28.21
N LEU A 657 -39.33 30.60 29.51
CA LEU A 657 -39.38 29.45 30.41
C LEU A 657 -40.55 29.63 31.38
N ASN A 658 -41.51 28.71 31.35
CA ASN A 658 -42.76 28.82 32.09
C ASN A 658 -42.62 28.32 33.53
N GLU A 659 -43.28 28.96 34.50
CA GLU A 659 -43.23 28.58 35.93
C GLU A 659 -43.69 27.13 36.14
N LYS A 660 -44.78 26.72 35.48
CA LYS A 660 -45.30 25.35 35.52
C LYS A 660 -44.30 24.30 35.05
N THR A 661 -43.37 24.67 34.17
CA THR A 661 -42.33 23.78 33.66
C THR A 661 -41.22 23.61 34.68
N ILE A 662 -40.81 24.71 35.34
CA ILE A 662 -39.82 24.67 36.43
C ILE A 662 -40.30 23.82 37.60
N ASP A 663 -41.60 23.90 37.96
CA ASP A 663 -42.18 23.09 39.04
C ASP A 663 -42.08 21.58 38.80
N ARG A 664 -41.90 21.14 37.54
CA ARG A 664 -41.70 19.74 37.16
C ARG A 664 -40.23 19.32 37.21
N LEU A 665 -39.27 20.23 37.27
CA LEU A 665 -37.83 19.91 37.25
C LEU A 665 -37.31 19.51 38.65
N LYS A 666 -37.90 18.46 39.24
CA LYS A 666 -37.63 18.04 40.63
C LYS A 666 -36.29 17.34 40.84
N ARG A 667 -35.78 16.65 39.81
CA ARG A 667 -34.55 15.84 39.84
C ARG A 667 -33.47 16.38 38.90
N ILE A 668 -33.68 17.57 38.35
CA ILE A 668 -32.73 18.15 37.41
C ILE A 668 -31.44 18.50 38.15
N GLU A 669 -30.32 18.14 37.56
CA GLU A 669 -28.98 18.50 38.02
C GLU A 669 -28.30 19.39 36.98
N ILE A 670 -28.46 19.07 35.70
CA ILE A 670 -27.83 19.78 34.60
C ILE A 670 -28.90 20.39 33.68
N LEU A 671 -28.86 21.71 33.48
CA LEU A 671 -29.74 22.42 32.55
C LEU A 671 -28.93 23.32 31.61
N PHE A 672 -28.83 22.94 30.34
CA PHE A 672 -28.21 23.79 29.32
C PHE A 672 -29.28 24.38 28.41
N ILE A 673 -29.50 25.69 28.50
CA ILE A 673 -30.49 26.43 27.70
C ILE A 673 -29.85 27.70 27.08
N ASP A 674 -28.54 27.65 26.89
CA ASP A 674 -27.77 28.68 26.20
C ASP A 674 -28.13 28.77 24.71
N SER A 675 -27.76 29.87 24.06
CA SER A 675 -27.95 30.06 22.62
C SER A 675 -29.42 29.89 22.20
N ASN A 676 -30.30 30.61 22.90
CA ASN A 676 -31.76 30.62 22.72
C ASN A 676 -32.26 32.08 22.64
N LYS A 677 -33.57 32.30 22.79
CA LYS A 677 -34.21 33.63 22.70
C LYS A 677 -34.76 34.13 24.03
N LEU A 678 -34.27 33.62 25.17
CA LEU A 678 -34.80 33.96 26.49
C LEU A 678 -34.57 35.44 26.81
N THR A 679 -35.62 36.12 27.28
CA THR A 679 -35.53 37.52 27.73
C THR A 679 -35.52 37.69 29.25
N THR A 680 -35.92 36.67 29.99
CA THR A 680 -35.92 36.63 31.46
C THR A 680 -36.05 35.17 31.92
N LEU A 681 -35.88 34.92 33.22
CA LEU A 681 -36.15 33.63 33.85
C LEU A 681 -37.38 33.76 34.76
N PRO A 682 -38.12 32.67 35.05
CA PRO A 682 -39.18 32.68 36.04
C PRO A 682 -38.62 32.66 37.47
N ARG A 683 -39.32 33.26 38.44
CA ARG A 683 -38.79 33.43 39.81
C ARG A 683 -38.62 32.11 40.56
N ASN A 684 -39.49 31.13 40.29
CA ASN A 684 -39.42 29.80 40.93
C ASN A 684 -38.18 28.99 40.52
N ILE A 685 -37.37 29.45 39.55
CA ILE A 685 -36.07 28.82 39.24
C ILE A 685 -35.09 28.89 40.42
N GLU A 686 -35.26 29.84 41.33
CA GLU A 686 -34.45 29.95 42.57
C GLU A 686 -34.61 28.74 43.49
N ASN A 687 -35.71 27.97 43.34
CA ASN A 687 -35.99 26.79 44.16
C ASN A 687 -35.37 25.50 43.58
N VAL A 688 -34.73 25.57 42.41
CA VAL A 688 -34.10 24.44 41.75
C VAL A 688 -32.59 24.47 41.98
N SER A 689 -32.04 23.35 42.45
CA SER A 689 -30.60 23.21 42.69
C SER A 689 -29.93 22.55 41.49
N PHE A 690 -29.01 23.25 40.84
CA PHE A 690 -28.26 22.74 39.70
C PHE A 690 -26.83 22.40 40.10
N THR A 691 -26.30 21.29 39.58
CA THR A 691 -24.86 21.04 39.57
C THR A 691 -24.19 21.84 38.46
N LYS A 692 -24.89 22.02 37.33
CA LYS A 692 -24.41 22.87 36.24
C LYS A 692 -25.56 23.50 35.43
N ILE A 693 -25.52 24.81 35.23
CA ILE A 693 -26.48 25.54 34.40
C ILE A 693 -25.77 26.42 33.35
N SER A 694 -26.29 26.47 32.14
CA SER A 694 -25.74 27.27 31.03
C SER A 694 -26.82 28.15 30.42
N LEU A 695 -26.56 29.47 30.38
CA LEU A 695 -27.54 30.51 30.03
C LEU A 695 -27.02 31.55 29.02
N GLN A 696 -25.74 31.48 28.65
CA GLN A 696 -25.09 32.44 27.75
C GLN A 696 -25.77 32.51 26.36
N HIS A 697 -25.50 33.58 25.61
CA HIS A 697 -26.08 33.81 24.28
C HIS A 697 -27.63 33.79 24.26
N ASN A 698 -28.25 34.41 25.25
CA ASN A 698 -29.68 34.73 25.28
C ASN A 698 -29.87 36.26 25.26
N PHE A 699 -31.12 36.72 25.23
CA PHE A 699 -31.51 38.12 25.05
C PHE A 699 -32.04 38.74 26.36
N PHE A 700 -31.34 38.50 27.47
CA PHE A 700 -31.84 38.88 28.80
C PHE A 700 -32.03 40.38 28.95
N ARG A 701 -33.21 40.78 29.42
CA ARG A 701 -33.51 42.16 29.82
C ARG A 701 -32.81 42.48 31.12
N CYS A 702 -32.28 43.69 31.21
CA CYS A 702 -31.69 44.28 32.42
C CYS A 702 -32.47 45.55 32.75
N ASP A 703 -33.58 45.37 33.46
CA ASP A 703 -34.50 46.43 33.88
C ASP A 703 -34.90 46.20 35.36
N CYS A 704 -35.78 47.05 35.91
CA CYS A 704 -36.15 46.93 37.33
C CYS A 704 -36.83 45.60 37.69
N LYS A 705 -37.35 44.84 36.71
CA LYS A 705 -38.00 43.53 36.93
C LYS A 705 -37.01 42.36 36.91
N THR A 706 -35.80 42.54 36.38
CA THR A 706 -34.79 41.46 36.28
C THR A 706 -33.59 41.63 37.22
N LYS A 707 -33.59 42.66 38.09
CA LYS A 707 -32.55 42.87 39.12
C LYS A 707 -32.28 41.63 39.98
N TRP A 708 -33.32 40.87 40.33
CA TRP A 708 -33.19 39.64 41.11
C TRP A 708 -32.34 38.58 40.40
N MET A 709 -32.34 38.54 39.07
CA MET A 709 -31.57 37.56 38.30
C MET A 709 -30.07 37.77 38.50
N LYS A 710 -29.60 39.01 38.63
CA LYS A 710 -28.21 39.31 38.97
C LYS A 710 -27.84 38.69 40.32
N GLN A 711 -28.67 38.90 41.34
CA GLN A 711 -28.43 38.39 42.68
C GLN A 711 -28.42 36.85 42.72
N TRP A 712 -29.35 36.23 41.99
CA TRP A 712 -29.39 34.78 41.85
C TRP A 712 -28.17 34.22 41.12
N LEU A 713 -27.75 34.83 39.99
CA LEU A 713 -26.57 34.41 39.24
C LEU A 713 -25.27 34.49 40.06
N LEU A 714 -25.10 35.55 40.87
CA LEU A 714 -23.94 35.69 41.76
C LEU A 714 -23.96 34.66 42.89
N ARG A 715 -25.14 34.29 43.39
CA ARG A 715 -25.27 33.23 44.40
C ARG A 715 -24.93 31.84 43.83
N GLU A 716 -25.28 31.59 42.57
CA GLU A 716 -25.07 30.31 41.88
C GLU A 716 -23.80 30.28 41.01
N GLU A 717 -22.87 31.23 41.19
CA GLU A 717 -21.71 31.42 40.31
C GLU A 717 -20.90 30.13 40.05
N ALA A 718 -20.71 29.29 41.07
CA ALA A 718 -19.95 28.04 40.96
C ALA A 718 -20.60 26.99 40.05
N HIS A 719 -21.92 27.07 39.83
CA HIS A 719 -22.70 26.15 39.02
C HIS A 719 -23.01 26.73 37.62
N VAL A 720 -22.86 28.04 37.42
CA VAL A 720 -23.15 28.73 36.16
C VAL A 720 -21.95 28.65 35.21
N ASP A 721 -22.15 28.09 34.02
CA ASP A 721 -21.13 28.02 32.97
C ASP A 721 -20.86 29.44 32.41
N ASN A 722 -19.64 29.95 32.64
CA ASN A 722 -19.17 31.24 32.14
C ASN A 722 -20.14 32.40 32.41
N ILE A 723 -20.36 32.72 33.69
CA ILE A 723 -21.23 33.82 34.15
C ILE A 723 -20.96 35.16 33.44
N GLU A 724 -19.72 35.42 33.04
CA GLU A 724 -19.30 36.65 32.34
C GLU A 724 -19.91 36.79 30.93
N ASN A 725 -20.30 35.68 30.30
CA ASN A 725 -20.90 35.65 28.97
C ASN A 725 -22.44 35.72 29.00
N ILE A 726 -23.03 35.96 30.18
CA ILE A 726 -24.47 36.22 30.32
C ILE A 726 -24.68 37.73 30.21
N LEU A 727 -25.08 38.18 29.02
CA LEU A 727 -25.11 39.59 28.64
C LEU A 727 -26.52 40.18 28.67
N CYS A 728 -26.60 41.48 28.97
CA CYS A 728 -27.80 42.30 28.86
C CYS A 728 -28.13 42.62 27.40
N HIS A 729 -29.43 42.67 27.08
CA HIS A 729 -29.95 43.10 25.79
C HIS A 729 -30.79 44.39 25.85
N SER A 730 -31.03 44.97 27.04
CA SER A 730 -31.70 46.28 27.16
C SER A 730 -30.88 47.39 26.50
N ASP A 731 -31.53 48.33 25.81
CA ASP A 731 -30.88 49.34 24.97
C ASP A 731 -29.80 50.17 25.68
N HIS A 732 -30.02 50.52 26.95
CA HIS A 732 -29.08 51.35 27.73
C HIS A 732 -27.82 50.60 28.21
N VAL A 733 -27.84 49.27 28.24
CA VAL A 733 -26.75 48.43 28.80
C VAL A 733 -26.41 47.22 27.92
N LYS A 734 -26.75 47.29 26.64
CA LYS A 734 -26.61 46.20 25.69
C LYS A 734 -25.17 45.69 25.60
N GLY A 735 -24.99 44.37 25.71
CA GLY A 735 -23.69 43.70 25.62
C GLY A 735 -22.86 43.71 26.91
N LYS A 736 -23.31 44.35 28.00
CA LYS A 736 -22.65 44.27 29.31
C LYS A 736 -23.05 42.99 30.04
N ALA A 737 -22.12 42.38 30.78
CA ALA A 737 -22.41 41.20 31.60
C ALA A 737 -23.33 41.54 32.78
N ILE A 738 -24.37 40.74 33.02
CA ILE A 738 -25.34 40.95 34.11
C ILE A 738 -24.66 40.98 35.47
N SER A 739 -23.68 40.11 35.69
CA SER A 739 -22.94 39.97 36.96
C SER A 739 -22.15 41.23 37.34
N ARG A 740 -21.62 41.96 36.34
CA ARG A 740 -20.77 43.15 36.53
C ARG A 740 -21.53 44.48 36.44
N LEU A 741 -22.82 44.46 36.08
CA LEU A 741 -23.60 45.67 35.90
C LEU A 741 -23.95 46.31 37.27
N PRO A 742 -23.74 47.62 37.49
CA PRO A 742 -24.19 48.31 38.70
C PRO A 742 -25.69 48.16 38.94
N ASP A 743 -26.12 48.17 40.21
CA ASP A 743 -27.52 47.95 40.58
C ASP A 743 -28.44 49.09 40.10
N GLU A 744 -27.89 50.30 39.95
CA GLU A 744 -28.55 51.53 39.53
C GLU A 744 -28.96 51.49 38.05
N GLU A 745 -28.35 50.63 37.26
CA GLU A 745 -28.63 50.47 35.82
C GLU A 745 -29.88 49.61 35.56
N PHE A 746 -30.44 48.94 36.58
CA PHE A 746 -31.69 48.15 36.46
C PHE A 746 -32.92 49.06 36.66
N VAL A 747 -33.18 49.96 35.72
CA VAL A 747 -34.31 50.91 35.75
C VAL A 747 -35.48 50.47 34.86
N CYS A 748 -36.70 50.88 35.20
CA CYS A 748 -37.89 50.70 34.35
C CYS A 748 -38.27 52.03 33.71
N LEU A 749 -38.24 52.11 32.38
CA LEU A 749 -38.77 53.25 31.64
C LEU A 749 -40.30 53.11 31.54
N VAL A 750 -41.04 54.09 32.05
CA VAL A 750 -42.51 54.14 31.94
C VAL A 750 -42.86 54.69 30.56
N GLY A 751 -43.53 53.89 29.72
CA GLY A 751 -43.86 54.26 28.35
C GLY A 751 -45.09 55.19 28.26
N GLU A 752 -44.97 56.29 27.53
CA GLU A 752 -46.11 57.04 27.01
C GLU A 752 -46.71 56.31 25.80
N ASN A 753 -47.99 55.97 25.87
CA ASN A 753 -48.83 55.63 24.74
C ASN A 753 -50.02 56.59 24.74
N ASP A 754 -50.19 57.43 23.71
CA ASP A 754 -51.43 57.42 22.92
C ASP A 754 -51.27 58.12 21.55
N LYS A 755 -52.20 57.76 20.67
CA LYS A 755 -52.11 57.76 19.20
C LYS A 755 -52.37 59.11 18.52
N SER A 756 -51.88 59.21 17.28
CA SER A 756 -52.55 59.75 16.07
C SER A 756 -51.64 60.68 15.26
N GLY A 757 -51.27 60.27 14.05
CA GLY A 757 -50.67 61.13 13.05
C GLY A 757 -50.15 60.35 11.85
N ASN A 758 -50.78 60.55 10.70
CA ASN A 758 -50.47 59.95 9.40
C ASN A 758 -48.96 59.85 9.09
N PRO A 759 -48.51 58.83 8.33
CA PRO A 759 -47.13 58.79 7.87
C PRO A 759 -46.91 59.89 6.83
N VAL A 760 -46.27 60.97 7.26
CA VAL A 760 -45.61 61.90 6.34
C VAL A 760 -44.42 61.14 5.76
N GLU A 761 -44.52 60.83 4.47
CA GLU A 761 -43.43 60.33 3.65
C GLU A 761 -42.20 61.25 3.84
N SER A 762 -41.16 60.74 4.48
CA SER A 762 -39.83 61.36 4.44
C SER A 762 -38.93 60.55 3.51
N PRO A 763 -38.08 61.18 2.66
CA PRO A 763 -37.27 60.47 1.67
C PRO A 763 -36.20 59.55 2.27
N ALA A 764 -36.01 59.58 3.58
CA ALA A 764 -34.95 58.88 4.28
C ALA A 764 -35.15 57.35 4.35
N PHE A 765 -36.41 56.87 4.45
CA PHE A 765 -36.67 55.42 4.60
C PHE A 765 -36.47 54.63 3.29
N LYS A 766 -36.70 55.27 2.13
CA LYS A 766 -36.33 54.71 0.84
C LYS A 766 -34.81 54.60 0.73
N ILE A 767 -34.06 55.63 1.15
CA ILE A 767 -32.60 55.61 1.08
C ILE A 767 -32.02 54.54 2.00
N THR A 768 -32.51 54.40 3.24
CA THR A 768 -32.03 53.34 4.15
C THR A 768 -32.48 51.94 3.75
N ALA A 769 -33.68 51.75 3.19
CA ALA A 769 -34.11 50.46 2.66
C ALA A 769 -33.37 50.08 1.35
N TYR A 770 -33.05 51.06 0.50
CA TYR A 770 -32.22 50.83 -0.69
C TYR A 770 -30.74 50.62 -0.33
N THR A 771 -30.21 51.24 0.73
CA THR A 771 -28.85 50.97 1.19
C THR A 771 -28.74 49.65 1.95
N LEU A 772 -29.71 49.28 2.79
CA LEU A 772 -29.75 47.95 3.43
C LEU A 772 -30.03 46.84 2.43
N GLY A 773 -30.97 47.06 1.51
CA GLY A 773 -31.28 46.14 0.41
C GLY A 773 -30.13 46.04 -0.59
N GLY A 774 -29.43 47.14 -0.86
CA GLY A 774 -28.20 47.19 -1.65
C GLY A 774 -27.03 46.47 -0.97
N LEU A 775 -26.85 46.66 0.35
CA LEU A 775 -25.85 45.94 1.14
C LEU A 775 -26.17 44.45 1.22
N LEU A 776 -27.44 44.08 1.42
CA LEU A 776 -27.88 42.69 1.41
C LEU A 776 -27.71 42.06 0.03
N PHE A 777 -28.00 42.80 -1.05
CA PHE A 777 -27.79 42.35 -2.43
C PHE A 777 -26.29 42.23 -2.73
N VAL A 778 -25.46 43.17 -2.32
CA VAL A 778 -23.99 43.08 -2.44
C VAL A 778 -23.45 41.92 -1.62
N PHE A 779 -23.98 41.67 -0.42
CA PHE A 779 -23.59 40.54 0.41
C PHE A 779 -24.06 39.21 -0.19
N LEU A 780 -25.28 39.14 -0.73
CA LEU A 780 -25.79 37.96 -1.44
C LEU A 780 -25.05 37.72 -2.74
N VAL A 781 -24.62 38.77 -3.46
CA VAL A 781 -23.77 38.69 -4.65
C VAL A 781 -22.36 38.28 -4.25
N ALA A 782 -21.78 38.82 -3.19
CA ALA A 782 -20.47 38.42 -2.67
C ALA A 782 -20.49 36.98 -2.12
N PHE A 783 -21.58 36.58 -1.48
CA PHE A 783 -21.81 35.21 -1.02
C PHE A 783 -22.05 34.26 -2.20
N ALA A 784 -22.84 34.65 -3.20
CA ALA A 784 -23.04 33.88 -4.42
C ALA A 784 -21.74 33.76 -5.23
N LEU A 785 -20.94 34.83 -5.32
CA LEU A 785 -19.60 34.82 -5.91
C LEU A 785 -18.64 33.97 -5.06
N GLY A 786 -18.70 34.05 -3.74
CA GLY A 786 -17.92 33.23 -2.82
C GLY A 786 -18.28 31.73 -2.89
N CYS A 787 -19.56 31.40 -3.12
CA CYS A 787 -20.02 30.04 -3.37
C CYS A 787 -19.65 29.57 -4.79
N LYS A 788 -19.76 30.45 -5.81
CA LYS A 788 -19.41 30.16 -7.20
C LYS A 788 -17.90 29.97 -7.41
N PHE A 789 -17.08 30.75 -6.71
CA PHE A 789 -15.62 30.70 -6.73
C PHE A 789 -15.03 30.07 -5.47
N ARG A 790 -15.81 29.24 -4.76
CA ARG A 790 -15.42 28.66 -3.46
C ARG A 790 -14.05 27.97 -3.47
N GLY A 791 -13.70 27.29 -4.57
CA GLY A 791 -12.38 26.65 -4.73
C GLY A 791 -11.23 27.65 -4.87
N GLU A 792 -11.43 28.72 -5.65
CA GLU A 792 -10.40 29.76 -5.86
C GLU A 792 -10.24 30.62 -4.60
N VAL A 793 -11.34 30.97 -3.93
CA VAL A 793 -11.28 31.72 -2.66
C VAL A 793 -10.53 30.94 -1.59
N LYS A 794 -10.74 29.62 -1.49
CA LYS A 794 -9.97 28.74 -0.59
C LYS A 794 -8.46 28.76 -0.87
N VAL A 795 -8.08 28.63 -2.14
CA VAL A 795 -6.68 28.64 -2.58
C VAL A 795 -6.05 30.02 -2.38
N PHE A 796 -6.80 31.09 -2.63
CA PHE A 796 -6.38 32.47 -2.36
C PHE A 796 -6.16 32.71 -0.86
N MET A 797 -7.08 32.24 -0.01
CA MET A 797 -6.97 32.36 1.45
C MET A 797 -5.74 31.63 2.00
N TYR A 798 -5.40 30.47 1.46
CA TYR A 798 -4.18 29.76 1.82
C TYR A 798 -2.91 30.49 1.33
N THR A 799 -2.84 30.82 0.04
CA THR A 799 -1.63 31.41 -0.56
C THR A 799 -1.30 32.81 -0.03
N HIS A 800 -2.29 33.58 0.40
CA HIS A 800 -2.09 34.96 0.87
C HIS A 800 -2.20 35.13 2.39
N PHE A 801 -2.92 34.25 3.09
CA PHE A 801 -3.14 34.36 4.54
C PHE A 801 -2.72 33.11 5.34
N ASN A 802 -2.13 32.10 4.67
CA ASN A 802 -1.76 30.79 5.25
C ASN A 802 -2.90 30.11 6.02
N TRP A 803 -4.15 30.42 5.64
CA TRP A 803 -5.34 29.94 6.32
C TRP A 803 -6.05 28.91 5.44
N HIS A 804 -6.28 27.70 5.98
CA HIS A 804 -6.89 26.57 5.27
C HIS A 804 -8.33 26.33 5.79
N PRO A 805 -9.35 27.00 5.22
CA PRO A 805 -10.69 27.01 5.79
C PRO A 805 -11.48 25.73 5.47
N PHE A 806 -11.95 25.06 6.54
CA PHE A 806 -12.93 23.95 6.55
C PHE A 806 -12.47 22.58 6.00
N ASP A 807 -11.18 22.36 5.78
CA ASP A 807 -10.64 21.04 5.41
C ASP A 807 -9.89 20.43 6.61
N ARG A 808 -10.48 19.44 7.28
CA ARG A 808 -9.81 18.66 8.33
C ARG A 808 -8.99 17.55 7.68
N ILE A 809 -7.71 17.79 7.45
CA ILE A 809 -6.78 16.77 7.01
C ILE A 809 -5.84 16.45 8.18
N ASN A 810 -5.91 15.23 8.71
CA ASN A 810 -5.06 14.78 9.80
C ASN A 810 -3.83 14.05 9.25
N ASP A 811 -2.81 14.80 8.83
CA ASP A 811 -1.55 14.27 8.29
C ASP A 811 -0.52 13.91 9.38
N SER A 812 -0.99 13.71 10.61
CA SER A 812 -0.16 13.56 11.82
C SER A 812 0.45 12.16 12.01
N ASP A 813 0.48 11.30 10.99
CA ASP A 813 1.06 9.95 11.10
C ASP A 813 2.61 10.02 11.07
N PRO A 814 3.29 9.77 12.20
CA PRO A 814 4.75 9.86 12.28
C PRO A 814 5.46 8.76 11.48
N ASN A 815 4.76 7.72 11.03
CA ASN A 815 5.35 6.64 10.24
C ASN A 815 5.50 6.99 8.74
N LYS A 816 4.90 8.10 8.28
CA LYS A 816 4.99 8.57 6.89
C LYS A 816 6.22 9.47 6.72
N ILE A 817 7.25 8.93 6.07
CA ILE A 817 8.57 9.55 5.92
C ILE A 817 8.60 10.57 4.77
N TYR A 818 7.70 10.43 3.80
CA TYR A 818 7.60 11.31 2.62
C TYR A 818 6.26 12.07 2.63
N ASP A 819 6.27 13.32 2.18
CA ASP A 819 5.06 14.13 2.04
C ASP A 819 4.27 13.73 0.79
N ALA A 820 4.95 13.32 -0.28
CA ALA A 820 4.29 12.77 -1.47
C ALA A 820 5.15 11.73 -2.21
N PHE A 821 4.50 10.68 -2.72
CA PHE A 821 5.03 9.78 -3.74
C PHE A 821 4.62 10.28 -5.12
N ILE A 822 5.56 10.39 -6.07
CA ILE A 822 5.25 10.86 -7.43
C ILE A 822 5.29 9.69 -8.42
N SER A 823 4.15 9.44 -9.04
CA SER A 823 3.94 8.45 -10.10
C SER A 823 3.85 9.15 -11.46
N PHE A 824 4.78 8.79 -12.35
CA PHE A 824 4.90 9.39 -13.67
C PHE A 824 5.53 8.40 -14.65
N SER A 825 5.36 8.62 -15.95
CA SER A 825 6.07 7.81 -16.94
C SER A 825 7.54 8.20 -16.98
N GLY A 826 8.46 7.25 -17.11
CA GLY A 826 9.89 7.57 -17.22
C GLY A 826 10.24 8.50 -18.40
N SER A 827 9.34 8.63 -19.38
CA SER A 827 9.49 9.60 -20.48
C SER A 827 9.24 11.06 -20.06
N ASP A 828 8.58 11.28 -18.92
CA ASP A 828 8.22 12.61 -18.40
C ASP A 828 9.22 13.12 -17.33
N TYR A 829 10.28 12.34 -17.05
CA TYR A 829 11.25 12.61 -15.97
C TYR A 829 11.88 14.00 -16.06
N GLU A 830 12.16 14.50 -17.26
CA GLU A 830 12.81 15.80 -17.46
C GLU A 830 11.95 16.95 -16.91
N TRP A 831 10.65 16.96 -17.23
CA TRP A 831 9.73 17.96 -16.70
C TRP A 831 9.53 17.79 -15.19
N ILE A 832 9.44 16.55 -14.72
CA ILE A 832 9.25 16.24 -13.29
C ILE A 832 10.45 16.72 -12.46
N SER A 833 11.66 16.34 -12.86
CA SER A 833 12.88 16.73 -12.14
C SER A 833 13.11 18.24 -12.21
N ASN A 834 12.98 18.86 -13.39
CA ASN A 834 13.38 20.26 -13.59
C ASN A 834 12.31 21.28 -13.21
N THR A 835 11.04 20.87 -13.13
CA THR A 835 9.92 21.78 -12.86
C THR A 835 9.19 21.42 -11.56
N LEU A 836 8.68 20.19 -11.46
CA LEU A 836 7.85 19.77 -10.32
C LEU A 836 8.67 19.60 -9.04
N CYS A 837 9.71 18.75 -9.07
CA CYS A 837 10.56 18.49 -7.92
C CYS A 837 11.29 19.76 -7.48
N VAL A 838 11.89 20.51 -8.42
CA VAL A 838 12.58 21.77 -8.11
C VAL A 838 11.67 22.78 -7.41
N ARG A 839 10.38 22.91 -7.78
CA ARG A 839 9.48 23.84 -7.08
C ARG A 839 8.99 23.33 -5.73
N LEU A 840 8.73 22.03 -5.60
CA LEU A 840 8.21 21.44 -4.36
C LEU A 840 9.32 21.28 -3.29
N GLU A 841 10.53 20.89 -3.69
CA GLU A 841 11.67 20.70 -2.77
C GLU A 841 12.32 22.02 -2.35
N ASN A 842 12.15 23.10 -3.12
CA ASN A 842 12.60 24.46 -2.76
C ASN A 842 11.47 25.34 -2.16
N HIS A 843 10.29 24.77 -1.92
CA HIS A 843 9.19 25.47 -1.23
C HIS A 843 9.57 25.77 0.24
N ASP A 844 8.93 26.75 0.87
CA ASP A 844 9.12 27.05 2.30
C ASP A 844 7.83 26.73 3.09
N PRO A 845 7.80 25.67 3.93
CA PRO A 845 8.86 24.69 4.16
C PRO A 845 9.00 23.67 2.99
N PRO A 846 10.15 23.00 2.83
CA PRO A 846 10.41 22.11 1.69
C PRO A 846 9.71 20.76 1.84
N TYR A 847 9.08 20.29 0.75
CA TYR A 847 8.43 18.98 0.72
C TYR A 847 9.42 17.84 0.48
N LYS A 848 9.27 16.73 1.20
CA LYS A 848 10.07 15.52 1.01
C LYS A 848 9.38 14.54 0.06
N LEU A 849 9.91 14.40 -1.14
CA LEU A 849 9.30 13.59 -2.21
C LEU A 849 9.93 12.19 -2.33
N CYS A 850 9.11 11.19 -2.64
CA CYS A 850 9.54 9.85 -3.03
C CYS A 850 9.37 9.67 -4.55
N LEU A 851 10.47 9.39 -5.25
CA LEU A 851 10.52 9.21 -6.70
C LEU A 851 11.04 7.80 -7.02
N HIS A 852 10.35 7.09 -7.91
CA HIS A 852 10.76 5.74 -8.30
C HIS A 852 12.16 5.65 -8.95
N HIS A 853 12.68 6.74 -9.53
CA HIS A 853 14.04 6.80 -10.10
C HIS A 853 15.15 7.14 -9.08
N ARG A 854 14.80 7.65 -7.90
CA ARG A 854 15.75 8.15 -6.88
C ARG A 854 15.72 7.31 -5.61
N ASP A 855 14.53 6.95 -5.14
CA ASP A 855 14.28 6.49 -3.77
C ASP A 855 13.96 4.98 -3.69
N PHE A 856 13.81 4.29 -4.82
CA PHE A 856 13.55 2.85 -4.85
C PHE A 856 14.80 2.03 -4.47
N LEU A 857 14.60 1.02 -3.63
CA LEU A 857 15.67 0.14 -3.19
C LEU A 857 16.13 -0.76 -4.34
N VAL A 858 17.39 -0.63 -4.71
CA VAL A 858 18.03 -1.40 -5.79
C VAL A 858 18.03 -2.87 -5.42
N GLY A 859 17.45 -3.71 -6.28
CA GLY A 859 17.34 -5.17 -6.07
C GLY A 859 16.02 -5.64 -5.45
N ALA A 860 15.17 -4.75 -4.94
CA ALA A 860 13.82 -5.13 -4.52
C ALA A 860 12.85 -5.17 -5.72
N PRO A 861 11.83 -6.06 -5.72
CA PRO A 861 10.81 -6.08 -6.76
C PRO A 861 10.16 -4.71 -6.93
N ILE A 862 10.00 -4.25 -8.17
CA ILE A 862 9.40 -2.94 -8.46
C ILE A 862 8.01 -2.78 -7.81
N GLN A 863 7.23 -3.87 -7.74
CA GLN A 863 5.94 -3.89 -7.07
C GLN A 863 6.08 -3.58 -5.58
N HIS A 864 7.03 -4.24 -4.90
CA HIS A 864 7.31 -3.97 -3.49
C HIS A 864 7.79 -2.54 -3.26
N ASN A 865 8.67 -2.03 -4.14
CA ASN A 865 9.11 -0.64 -4.08
C ASN A 865 7.96 0.36 -4.26
N ILE A 866 7.01 0.07 -5.16
CA ILE A 866 5.79 0.87 -5.37
C ILE A 866 4.93 0.85 -4.11
N PHE A 867 4.61 -0.34 -3.57
CA PHE A 867 3.78 -0.46 -2.37
C PHE A 867 4.44 0.23 -1.16
N ASN A 868 5.73 0.03 -0.94
CA ASN A 868 6.49 0.67 0.12
C ASN A 868 6.59 2.20 -0.08
N GLY A 869 6.70 2.68 -1.32
CA GLY A 869 6.69 4.10 -1.65
C GLY A 869 5.35 4.77 -1.34
N ILE A 870 4.23 4.10 -1.66
CA ILE A 870 2.87 4.52 -1.33
C ILE A 870 2.66 4.46 0.19
N GLU A 871 3.04 3.37 0.84
CA GLU A 871 2.85 3.16 2.28
C GLU A 871 3.63 4.18 3.12
N LYS A 872 4.80 4.62 2.68
CA LYS A 872 5.62 5.62 3.40
C LYS A 872 5.30 7.07 3.07
N SER A 873 4.37 7.33 2.14
CA SER A 873 4.04 8.69 1.70
C SER A 873 2.67 9.13 2.20
N LYS A 874 2.55 10.42 2.60
CA LYS A 874 1.28 11.02 3.05
C LYS A 874 0.30 11.22 1.90
N ARG A 875 0.80 11.51 0.69
CA ARG A 875 0.01 11.66 -0.56
C ARG A 875 0.66 10.94 -1.72
N MET A 876 -0.09 10.77 -2.80
CA MET A 876 0.42 10.37 -4.10
C MET A 876 0.03 11.37 -5.19
N ILE A 877 1.02 11.84 -5.96
CA ILE A 877 0.83 12.70 -7.12
C ILE A 877 0.99 11.86 -8.38
N MET A 878 -0.03 11.81 -9.22
CA MET A 878 -0.03 11.06 -10.47
C MET A 878 -0.03 11.99 -11.67
N ILE A 879 0.93 11.80 -12.58
CA ILE A 879 1.13 12.64 -13.75
C ILE A 879 0.51 11.96 -14.97
N LEU A 880 -0.72 12.34 -15.29
CA LEU A 880 -1.44 11.78 -16.41
C LEU A 880 -1.02 12.49 -17.71
N SER A 881 -0.09 11.86 -18.43
CA SER A 881 0.41 12.25 -19.76
C SER A 881 0.10 11.18 -20.82
N LYS A 882 0.29 11.49 -22.11
CA LYS A 882 0.16 10.48 -23.17
C LYS A 882 1.08 9.26 -22.98
N HIS A 883 2.21 9.45 -22.30
CA HIS A 883 3.19 8.41 -22.00
C HIS A 883 2.81 7.59 -20.76
N PHE A 884 2.06 8.19 -19.84
CA PHE A 884 1.51 7.52 -18.67
C PHE A 884 0.44 6.50 -19.06
N VAL A 885 -0.51 6.89 -19.91
CA VAL A 885 -1.62 6.03 -20.37
C VAL A 885 -1.12 4.76 -21.08
N LYS A 886 0.06 4.82 -21.70
CA LYS A 886 0.69 3.69 -22.43
C LYS A 886 1.58 2.81 -21.54
N SER A 887 1.74 3.15 -20.27
CA SER A 887 2.63 2.46 -19.32
C SER A 887 1.86 1.51 -18.42
N GLU A 888 2.07 0.21 -18.59
CA GLU A 888 1.49 -0.82 -17.72
C GLU A 888 1.95 -0.69 -16.26
N TRP A 889 3.15 -0.14 -16.02
CA TRP A 889 3.67 0.13 -14.67
C TRP A 889 2.91 1.25 -13.98
N CYS A 890 2.62 2.32 -14.71
CA CYS A 890 1.86 3.46 -14.22
C CYS A 890 0.41 3.08 -13.91
N LEU A 891 -0.16 2.15 -14.70
CA LEU A 891 -1.48 1.59 -14.42
C LEU A 891 -1.49 0.71 -13.16
N LEU A 892 -0.41 -0.03 -12.89
CA LEU A 892 -0.24 -0.80 -11.66
C LEU A 892 -0.13 0.12 -10.44
N GLU A 893 0.67 1.19 -10.54
CA GLU A 893 0.78 2.24 -9.50
C GLU A 893 -0.58 2.89 -9.22
N PHE A 894 -1.35 3.22 -10.27
CA PHE A 894 -2.71 3.75 -10.13
C PHE A 894 -3.64 2.77 -9.40
N ARG A 895 -3.63 1.48 -9.74
CA ARG A 895 -4.48 0.48 -9.08
C ARG A 895 -4.13 0.29 -7.61
N ALA A 896 -2.83 0.26 -7.28
CA ALA A 896 -2.36 0.21 -5.90
C ALA A 896 -2.80 1.46 -5.11
N ALA A 897 -2.70 2.64 -5.73
CA ALA A 897 -3.16 3.90 -5.14
C ALA A 897 -4.67 3.95 -4.95
N HIS A 898 -5.43 3.50 -5.95
CA HIS A 898 -6.89 3.48 -5.93
C HIS A 898 -7.40 2.55 -4.83
N GLN A 899 -6.79 1.37 -4.68
CA GLN A 899 -7.04 0.48 -3.54
C GLN A 899 -6.78 1.19 -2.21
N LYS A 900 -5.67 1.92 -2.09
CA LYS A 900 -5.35 2.66 -0.85
C LYS A 900 -6.32 3.81 -0.54
N VAL A 901 -6.81 4.52 -1.57
CA VAL A 901 -7.86 5.55 -1.42
C VAL A 901 -9.17 4.96 -0.91
N LEU A 902 -9.52 3.73 -1.35
CA LEU A 902 -10.70 3.01 -0.88
C LEU A 902 -10.55 2.55 0.58
N GLU A 903 -9.34 2.19 1.01
CA GLU A 903 -9.02 1.80 2.40
C GLU A 903 -9.07 2.99 3.38
N ASP A 904 -8.44 4.13 3.05
CA ASP A 904 -8.14 5.22 4.01
C ASP A 904 -9.21 6.36 4.07
N ARG A 905 -10.26 6.31 3.24
CA ARG A 905 -11.31 7.34 3.07
C ARG A 905 -10.80 8.78 2.80
N ILE A 906 -10.67 9.07 1.49
CA ILE A 906 -10.69 10.37 0.78
C ILE A 906 -9.38 11.21 0.76
N ASN A 907 -9.04 11.75 -0.45
CA ASN A 907 -8.00 12.73 -0.82
C ASN A 907 -6.51 12.32 -0.81
N TYR A 908 -6.21 11.02 -0.84
CA TYR A 908 -4.82 10.54 -0.93
C TYR A 908 -4.15 10.74 -2.31
N LEU A 909 -4.92 10.62 -3.40
CA LEU A 909 -4.42 10.67 -4.78
C LEU A 909 -4.72 12.04 -5.44
N ILE A 910 -3.69 12.69 -5.97
CA ILE A 910 -3.75 13.96 -6.70
C ILE A 910 -3.38 13.70 -8.16
N ILE A 911 -4.29 13.97 -9.10
CA ILE A 911 -4.02 13.78 -10.54
C ILE A 911 -3.64 15.11 -11.19
N ILE A 912 -2.50 15.15 -11.87
CA ILE A 912 -2.05 16.26 -12.72
C ILE A 912 -2.21 15.85 -14.18
N LEU A 913 -3.07 16.56 -14.92
CA LEU A 913 -3.40 16.27 -16.32
C LEU A 913 -2.57 17.14 -17.28
N PHE A 914 -1.90 16.48 -18.21
CA PHE A 914 -1.18 17.08 -19.33
C PHE A 914 -2.07 17.22 -20.57
N ASP A 915 -1.69 18.13 -21.45
CA ASP A 915 -2.50 18.58 -22.58
C ASP A 915 -2.52 17.62 -23.76
N ASP A 916 -1.61 16.67 -23.77
CA ASP A 916 -1.39 15.73 -24.85
C ASP A 916 -2.14 14.39 -24.66
N VAL A 917 -2.99 14.31 -23.63
CA VAL A 917 -3.78 13.12 -23.30
C VAL A 917 -5.07 13.11 -24.10
N ASP A 918 -5.22 12.11 -24.97
CA ASP A 918 -6.52 11.79 -25.56
C ASP A 918 -7.37 11.00 -24.54
N MET A 919 -8.50 11.59 -24.13
CA MET A 919 -9.42 10.98 -23.19
C MET A 919 -10.04 9.67 -23.72
N ALA A 920 -10.03 9.41 -25.02
CA ALA A 920 -10.49 8.13 -25.56
C ALA A 920 -9.56 6.97 -25.15
N GLU A 921 -8.24 7.20 -25.08
CA GLU A 921 -7.22 6.19 -24.77
C GLU A 921 -7.08 5.90 -23.26
N VAL A 922 -7.63 6.77 -22.39
CA VAL A 922 -7.54 6.63 -20.93
C VAL A 922 -8.40 5.47 -20.42
N ASP A 923 -7.89 4.71 -19.47
CA ASP A 923 -8.60 3.59 -18.82
C ASP A 923 -9.92 4.05 -18.15
N ASP A 924 -10.96 3.22 -18.21
CA ASP A 924 -12.30 3.55 -17.70
C ASP A 924 -12.33 3.76 -16.17
N GLU A 925 -11.42 3.12 -15.43
CA GLU A 925 -11.27 3.28 -13.98
C GLU A 925 -10.69 4.66 -13.63
N ILE A 926 -9.71 5.13 -14.41
CA ILE A 926 -9.14 6.48 -14.28
C ILE A 926 -10.19 7.53 -14.66
N LYS A 927 -10.94 7.31 -15.74
CA LYS A 927 -12.06 8.18 -16.14
C LYS A 927 -13.14 8.28 -15.04
N LEU A 928 -13.49 7.16 -14.41
CA LEU A 928 -14.47 7.14 -13.32
C LEU A 928 -13.95 7.92 -12.10
N TYR A 929 -12.67 7.78 -11.76
CA TYR A 929 -12.04 8.53 -10.69
C TYR A 929 -12.05 10.05 -10.97
N MET A 930 -11.70 10.45 -12.20
CA MET A 930 -11.72 11.86 -12.62
C MET A 930 -13.12 12.49 -12.69
N ARG A 931 -14.18 11.68 -12.84
CA ARG A 931 -15.58 12.15 -12.77
C ARG A 931 -16.06 12.42 -11.35
N THR A 932 -15.45 11.75 -10.37
CA THR A 932 -15.88 11.77 -8.97
C THR A 932 -14.96 12.59 -8.07
N ASN A 933 -13.74 12.93 -8.54
CA ASN A 933 -12.74 13.70 -7.81
C ASN A 933 -12.12 14.83 -8.66
N THR A 934 -11.64 15.87 -8.00
CA THR A 934 -11.00 17.03 -8.65
C THR A 934 -9.58 16.69 -9.12
N TYR A 935 -9.24 17.00 -10.38
CA TYR A 935 -7.88 16.90 -10.93
C TYR A 935 -7.32 18.29 -11.30
N LEU A 936 -5.99 18.40 -11.41
CA LEU A 936 -5.27 19.65 -11.70
C LEU A 936 -4.74 19.64 -13.14
N SER A 937 -5.15 20.59 -13.96
CA SER A 937 -4.59 20.75 -15.31
C SER A 937 -3.38 21.69 -15.30
N VAL A 938 -2.30 21.33 -16.00
CA VAL A 938 -1.08 22.14 -16.10
C VAL A 938 -1.32 23.47 -16.84
N LYS A 939 -2.35 23.57 -17.70
CA LYS A 939 -2.78 24.83 -18.33
C LYS A 939 -3.44 25.82 -17.36
N ASN A 940 -3.83 25.39 -16.17
CA ASN A 940 -4.56 26.25 -15.25
C ASN A 940 -3.64 27.38 -14.75
N LYS A 941 -4.09 28.64 -14.84
CA LYS A 941 -3.32 29.80 -14.39
C LYS A 941 -2.93 29.73 -12.90
N TRP A 942 -3.72 29.04 -12.07
CA TRP A 942 -3.50 28.86 -10.63
C TRP A 942 -3.05 27.43 -10.29
N PHE A 943 -2.38 26.75 -11.24
CA PHE A 943 -1.97 25.36 -11.08
C PHE A 943 -1.13 25.12 -9.81
N TRP A 944 -0.16 26.00 -9.54
CA TRP A 944 0.76 25.83 -8.43
C TRP A 944 0.12 26.10 -7.09
N GLU A 945 -0.68 27.17 -7.01
CA GLU A 945 -1.44 27.58 -5.84
C GLU A 945 -2.41 26.47 -5.42
N LYS A 946 -3.05 25.82 -6.40
CA LYS A 946 -3.93 24.66 -6.16
C LYS A 946 -3.16 23.40 -5.75
N LEU A 947 -1.97 23.19 -6.30
CA LEU A 947 -1.13 22.06 -5.95
C LEU A 947 -0.62 22.15 -4.50
N PHE A 948 -0.15 23.33 -4.08
CA PHE A 948 0.28 23.56 -2.70
C PHE A 948 -0.87 23.38 -1.70
N TYR A 949 -2.06 23.89 -2.04
CA TYR A 949 -3.27 23.70 -1.22
C TYR A 949 -3.65 22.23 -1.01
N ALA A 950 -3.37 21.37 -1.99
CA ALA A 950 -3.70 19.94 -1.97
C ALA A 950 -2.65 19.06 -1.25
N LEU A 951 -1.46 19.59 -0.98
CA LEU A 951 -0.36 18.86 -0.32
C LEU A 951 -0.45 18.90 1.22
N PRO A 952 0.20 17.96 1.93
CA PRO A 952 0.15 17.88 3.39
C PRO A 952 0.71 19.11 4.11
N GLN A 953 0.19 19.40 5.30
CA GLN A 953 0.74 20.44 6.17
C GLN A 953 1.99 19.95 6.90
N ASN A 954 2.98 20.83 7.07
CA ASN A 954 4.18 20.54 7.84
C ASN A 954 3.97 20.97 9.31
N THR A 955 3.14 20.21 10.04
CA THR A 955 3.01 20.38 11.50
C THR A 955 4.16 19.63 12.18
N ASN A 956 5.05 20.35 12.84
CA ASN A 956 6.22 19.89 13.64
C ASN A 956 7.58 19.96 12.94
N ARG A 957 8.15 21.18 12.90
CA ARG A 957 9.60 21.39 13.05
C ARG A 957 9.98 22.47 14.08
N GLU A 958 9.01 23.04 14.80
CA GLU A 958 9.27 24.11 15.78
C GLU A 958 9.62 23.63 17.20
N THR A 959 9.63 22.32 17.49
CA THR A 959 9.96 21.83 18.84
C THR A 959 11.40 21.34 19.04
N ASP A 960 12.21 21.19 17.99
CA ASP A 960 13.61 20.74 18.13
C ASP A 960 14.65 21.88 18.00
N ALA A 961 14.20 23.13 17.80
CA ALA A 961 15.08 24.30 17.69
C ALA A 961 15.39 24.97 19.05
N LYS A 962 14.93 24.42 20.18
CA LYS A 962 15.18 25.00 21.52
C LYS A 962 16.16 24.24 22.43
N ASP A 963 16.69 23.08 22.00
CA ASP A 963 17.70 22.34 22.79
C ASP A 963 19.11 22.27 22.15
N CYS A 964 19.37 22.96 21.03
CA CYS A 964 20.72 23.09 20.45
C CYS A 964 21.52 24.33 20.91
N HIS A 965 21.19 24.90 22.07
CA HIS A 965 22.03 25.91 22.73
C HIS A 965 22.53 25.42 24.10
N ARG A 966 23.13 24.22 24.15
CA ARG A 966 23.95 23.78 25.30
C ARG A 966 24.85 22.58 24.99
N SER A 967 25.82 22.76 24.08
CA SER A 967 27.21 22.29 24.26
C SER A 967 28.03 22.56 22.99
N ALA A 968 28.60 23.75 22.89
CA ALA A 968 29.69 24.04 21.98
C ALA A 968 30.80 24.74 22.76
N HIS A 969 31.47 23.96 23.60
CA HIS A 969 32.81 24.16 24.20
C HIS A 969 33.13 22.74 24.72
N VAL A 970 34.08 21.97 24.22
CA VAL A 970 35.52 22.24 24.16
C VAL A 970 36.18 21.28 23.15
N ASN A 971 37.03 21.88 22.31
CA ASN A 971 38.25 21.45 21.63
C ASN A 971 38.49 20.03 21.07
N SER A 972 38.93 20.09 19.81
CA SER A 972 39.88 19.25 19.10
C SER A 972 41.18 18.93 19.86
N SER A 973 41.65 17.68 19.71
CA SER A 973 43.04 17.37 19.35
C SER A 973 43.13 15.88 18.98
N ALA A 974 43.63 15.62 17.78
CA ALA A 974 44.32 14.37 17.48
C ALA A 974 45.67 14.38 18.23
N ASP A 975 46.13 13.22 18.70
CA ASP A 975 47.52 12.78 18.53
C ASP A 975 47.70 11.31 18.94
N GLU A 976 48.68 10.71 18.28
CA GLU A 976 49.23 9.37 18.38
C GLU A 976 49.75 9.05 19.80
N ASP A 977 49.68 7.79 20.25
CA ASP A 977 50.87 6.94 20.44
C ASP A 977 50.58 5.59 21.12
N ASN A 978 51.49 4.65 20.86
CA ASN A 978 51.64 3.32 21.45
C ASN A 978 51.73 3.37 23.00
N ASP A 979 51.27 2.35 23.73
CA ASP A 979 52.15 1.26 24.21
C ASP A 979 51.45 0.26 25.18
N LEU A 980 51.96 -0.97 25.11
CA LEU A 980 52.05 -2.12 26.03
C LEU A 980 51.30 -2.25 27.40
N SER A 981 51.08 -3.53 27.73
CA SER A 981 50.87 -4.21 29.04
C SER A 981 49.43 -4.20 29.62
N SER A 982 48.70 -5.33 29.69
CA SER A 982 48.83 -6.61 30.43
C SER A 982 48.35 -6.55 31.89
N GLU A 983 47.23 -7.21 32.19
CA GLU A 983 46.89 -7.97 33.42
C GLU A 983 45.47 -8.57 33.21
N ARG A 984 45.25 -9.90 33.09
CA ARG A 984 45.09 -10.93 34.15
C ARG A 984 44.22 -10.44 35.33
N ALA A 985 43.22 -11.14 35.88
CA ALA A 985 42.67 -12.48 35.70
C ALA A 985 41.35 -12.60 36.54
N GLN A 986 40.59 -13.68 36.28
CA GLN A 986 39.61 -14.35 37.19
C GLN A 986 38.34 -13.56 37.57
N VAL A 987 37.11 -14.05 37.44
CA VAL A 987 36.50 -15.40 37.53
C VAL A 987 35.34 -15.52 36.53
#